data_AF-A0A2K5LZM5-F1
#
_entry.id   AF-A0A2K5LZM5-F1
#
_cell.length_a   1.000
_cell.length_b   1.000
_cell.length_c   1.000
_cell.angle_alpha   90.00
_cell.angle_beta   90.00
_cell.angle_gamma   90.00
#
_symmetry.space_group_name_H-M   'P 1'
#
loop_
_entity.id
_entity.type
_entity.pdbx_description
1 polymer ?
#
loop_
_entity_poly.entity_id
_entity_poly.type
_entity_poly.pdbx_seq_one_letter_code
_entity_poly.pdbx_strand_id
1 'polypeptide(L)'
;MAGPGSTGGQIGPGALAGGARSKVAPSVDFDHSCSDSVEYLTLNFGPFETVHRWRRLPPCDEFVGARRSKHTVVAYKDAIYVFGGDNGKTMLNDLLRFDVKDCSWCRAFTTGTPPAPRYHHSAVVYGSSMFVFGGYTGDIYSNSNLKNKNDLFEYKFATGQWTEWKIEGRLPVARSAHGATVYSDKLWIFAGYDGNARLNDMWTIGLQDRELTCWEEVAQSGEIPPSCCNFPVAVCRDKMFVFSGQSGAKITNNLFQFEFKDKTWTRIPTEHLLRGSPPPPQRRYGHTMVAFDRHLYVFGGAADNTLPNELHCYDVDFQTWEVVQPSSDSEVRAASPACVCGCTQGPSSLGDPLPSGRLFHAAAVISDAMYIFGGTVDNNIRSGEMYRFQFSCYPKCTLHEDYGRLWESRQFCDVEFVLGEKEECVQGHVAIVTARSRWLRRKITQARERLAQKLEQEAASVPREAPGVTAGGTRPPLLHVAIREAEARPFEVLMQFLYTDKIKYPRKGHVEDVLLIMDVYKLALSFQLCRLEQLCRQYIEASVDLQNVLVVCESAARLQLSQLKEHCLNFVVKESHFNQVIMMKEFERLSSPLIVEIVRRKQQPPPRTPSDQPVDIGTSLIQDMKAYLEGAGAEFCDITLLLDGHPRPAHKAILAARSSYFEAMFRSFMPEDGQVNISIGEMVPSRQAFESMLRYIYYGEVNMPPEDSLYLFAAPYYYGFYNNRLQAYCKQNLEMNVTVQNVLQILEAADKTQALDMKRHCLHIIVHQFTKVSKLPTLRSLSQQLLLDIIDSLASHISDKQCAELGADI
;
A
#
# COMPACT_ATOMS: atom_id res chain seq x y z
N MET A 1 42.88 -64.97 3.54
CA MET A 1 42.39 -65.49 4.83
C MET A 1 41.03 -64.86 5.06
N ALA A 2 39.93 -65.56 4.70
CA ALA A 2 39.06 -66.25 5.66
C ALA A 2 38.63 -65.29 6.77
N GLY A 3 37.48 -64.59 6.71
CA GLY A 3 36.09 -65.12 6.73
C GLY A 3 35.65 -65.37 8.19
N PRO A 4 34.37 -65.60 8.52
CA PRO A 4 33.11 -65.14 7.92
C PRO A 4 31.98 -64.89 8.98
N GLY A 5 30.72 -64.71 8.53
CA GLY A 5 29.52 -65.06 9.31
C GLY A 5 28.29 -64.16 8.98
N SER A 6 27.52 -64.36 7.90
CA SER A 6 26.41 -65.34 7.72
C SER A 6 25.31 -65.19 8.80
N THR A 7 24.03 -64.96 8.53
CA THR A 7 23.00 -65.70 7.74
C THR A 7 21.69 -64.87 7.79
N GLY A 8 20.70 -64.87 6.88
CA GLY A 8 20.30 -65.76 5.80
C GLY A 8 18.81 -66.12 5.92
N GLY A 9 17.98 -65.68 4.94
CA GLY A 9 16.73 -66.33 4.45
C GLY A 9 15.40 -66.06 5.21
N GLN A 10 14.20 -66.15 4.63
CA GLN A 10 13.70 -66.43 3.26
C GLN A 10 12.14 -66.29 3.26
N ILE A 11 11.57 -65.72 2.18
CA ILE A 11 10.44 -66.20 1.33
C ILE A 11 9.10 -66.63 1.97
N GLY A 12 7.96 -66.00 1.62
CA GLY A 12 6.96 -66.62 0.71
C GLY A 12 5.47 -66.30 1.06
N PRO A 13 4.45 -66.70 0.25
CA PRO A 13 3.54 -65.77 -0.46
C PRO A 13 2.00 -65.97 -0.28
N GLY A 14 1.20 -65.07 -0.89
CA GLY A 14 -0.20 -65.28 -1.33
C GLY A 14 -1.30 -64.60 -0.47
N ALA A 15 -2.53 -64.36 -0.91
CA ALA A 15 -3.21 -64.19 -2.20
C ALA A 15 -4.66 -63.71 -1.90
N LEU A 16 -5.18 -62.79 -2.72
CA LEU A 16 -6.58 -62.61 -3.19
C LEU A 16 -7.79 -62.27 -2.29
N ALA A 17 -8.71 -61.55 -2.96
CA ALA A 17 -10.12 -61.21 -2.69
C ALA A 17 -10.36 -59.91 -1.88
N GLY A 18 -11.16 -58.92 -2.28
CA GLY A 18 -12.20 -58.83 -3.30
C GLY A 18 -13.41 -58.12 -2.67
N GLY A 19 -13.81 -56.94 -3.15
CA GLY A 19 -15.00 -56.25 -2.63
C GLY A 19 -15.13 -54.78 -3.03
N ALA A 20 -16.07 -54.49 -3.92
CA ALA A 20 -16.39 -53.17 -4.44
C ALA A 20 -17.08 -52.23 -3.42
N ARG A 21 -16.83 -50.90 -3.51
CA ARG A 21 -17.88 -49.85 -3.56
C ARG A 21 -17.31 -48.40 -3.63
N SER A 22 -17.77 -47.68 -4.66
CA SER A 22 -18.09 -46.25 -4.78
C SER A 22 -17.50 -45.20 -3.81
N LYS A 23 -16.66 -44.33 -4.40
CA LYS A 23 -16.50 -42.86 -4.23
C LYS A 23 -17.03 -42.18 -2.96
N VAL A 24 -16.10 -41.73 -2.11
CA VAL A 24 -16.16 -40.48 -1.32
C VAL A 24 -14.76 -39.83 -1.41
N ALA A 25 -14.71 -38.50 -1.55
CA ALA A 25 -13.49 -37.71 -1.76
C ALA A 25 -12.47 -37.85 -0.61
N PRO A 26 -11.14 -37.76 -0.86
CA PRO A 26 -10.16 -37.77 0.21
C PRO A 26 -10.20 -36.42 0.95
N SER A 27 -10.36 -36.52 2.26
CA SER A 27 -10.16 -35.45 3.24
C SER A 27 -8.75 -34.89 3.12
N VAL A 28 -8.65 -33.57 3.28
CA VAL A 28 -7.37 -32.86 3.37
C VAL A 28 -6.84 -33.11 4.79
N ASP A 29 -5.84 -33.96 4.91
CA ASP A 29 -5.10 -34.16 6.17
C ASP A 29 -4.31 -32.86 6.46
N PHE A 30 -4.77 -32.11 7.46
CA PHE A 30 -3.96 -31.09 8.12
C PHE A 30 -3.07 -31.81 9.14
N ASP A 31 -1.77 -31.87 8.85
CA ASP A 31 -0.77 -32.35 9.81
C ASP A 31 -0.74 -31.46 11.05
N HIS A 32 -1.37 -31.94 12.11
CA HIS A 32 -1.19 -31.48 13.47
C HIS A 32 0.20 -31.87 13.97
N SER A 33 1.15 -30.95 13.87
CA SER A 33 2.28 -30.86 14.81
C SER A 33 2.10 -29.61 15.67
N CYS A 34 1.02 -29.62 16.45
CA CYS A 34 0.84 -28.70 17.57
C CYS A 34 1.79 -29.15 18.68
N SER A 35 2.94 -28.47 18.81
CA SER A 35 3.77 -28.57 20.00
C SER A 35 3.13 -27.69 21.07
N ASP A 36 2.76 -28.32 22.18
CA ASP A 36 2.28 -27.70 23.42
C ASP A 36 3.27 -26.65 23.97
N SER A 37 3.10 -25.41 23.54
CA SER A 37 3.60 -24.24 24.25
C SER A 37 2.44 -23.27 24.37
N VAL A 38 1.89 -23.19 25.58
CA VAL A 38 0.96 -22.16 26.01
C VAL A 38 1.56 -20.80 25.61
N GLU A 39 0.97 -20.15 24.60
CA GLU A 39 1.42 -18.85 24.07
C GLU A 39 1.15 -17.76 25.13
N TYR A 40 2.10 -17.58 26.04
CA TYR A 40 2.27 -16.31 26.73
C TYR A 40 2.67 -15.25 25.70
N LEU A 41 2.19 -14.02 25.86
CA LEU A 41 2.48 -12.86 25.00
C LEU A 41 4.00 -12.59 24.89
N THR A 42 4.71 -13.33 24.05
CA THR A 42 6.09 -13.01 23.70
C THR A 42 6.05 -11.85 22.71
N LEU A 43 6.46 -10.66 23.13
CA LEU A 43 6.53 -9.45 22.28
C LEU A 43 7.51 -9.58 21.09
N ASN A 44 8.22 -10.70 20.97
CA ASN A 44 9.14 -10.99 19.87
C ASN A 44 8.42 -11.41 18.58
N PHE A 45 7.78 -10.44 17.92
CA PHE A 45 7.21 -10.61 16.59
C PHE A 45 8.04 -9.87 15.53
N GLY A 46 9.23 -10.35 15.18
CA GLY A 46 10.02 -9.84 14.03
C GLY A 46 10.22 -8.30 13.97
N PRO A 47 10.80 -7.78 12.88
CA PRO A 47 11.05 -6.35 12.73
C PRO A 47 9.88 -5.67 12.01
N PHE A 48 8.75 -5.46 12.70
CA PHE A 48 7.71 -4.59 12.16
C PHE A 48 8.15 -3.14 12.30
N GLU A 49 8.65 -2.54 11.22
CA GLU A 49 8.93 -1.11 11.20
C GLU A 49 7.66 -0.35 10.81
N THR A 50 7.24 0.55 11.68
CA THR A 50 6.02 1.32 11.45
C THR A 50 6.24 2.62 10.68
N VAL A 51 7.48 3.09 10.68
CA VAL A 51 7.87 4.36 10.08
C VAL A 51 8.95 4.15 9.02
N HIS A 52 8.99 5.08 8.09
CA HIS A 52 10.09 5.14 7.13
C HIS A 52 11.31 5.79 7.78
N ARG A 53 12.50 5.17 7.66
CA ARG A 53 13.73 5.72 8.28
C ARG A 53 14.90 5.70 7.30
N TRP A 54 15.62 6.83 7.23
CA TRP A 54 16.91 6.89 6.53
C TRP A 54 18.07 6.68 7.51
N ARG A 55 19.08 5.94 7.06
CA ARG A 55 20.38 5.82 7.73
C ARG A 55 21.49 5.92 6.68
N ARG A 56 22.49 6.76 6.95
CA ARG A 56 23.74 6.78 6.18
C ARG A 56 24.60 5.60 6.61
N LEU A 57 25.10 4.84 5.64
CA LEU A 57 26.01 3.70 5.87
C LEU A 57 27.46 4.10 5.55
N PRO A 58 28.45 3.29 5.97
CA PRO A 58 29.84 3.54 5.63
C PRO A 58 30.03 3.72 4.12
N PRO A 59 30.63 4.84 3.67
CA PRO A 59 30.84 5.10 2.26
C PRO A 59 31.90 4.14 1.70
N CYS A 60 31.85 3.94 0.39
CA CYS A 60 32.89 3.23 -0.34
C CYS A 60 33.96 4.26 -0.75
N ASP A 61 34.98 4.48 0.07
CA ASP A 61 36.08 5.41 -0.23
C ASP A 61 37.44 4.70 -0.43
N GLU A 62 37.55 3.44 -0.02
CA GLU A 62 38.82 2.69 -0.01
C GLU A 62 39.28 2.22 -1.38
N PHE A 63 38.38 2.13 -2.36
CA PHE A 63 38.69 1.57 -3.69
C PHE A 63 38.80 2.65 -4.76
N VAL A 64 39.81 2.51 -5.65
CA VAL A 64 39.92 3.33 -6.85
C VAL A 64 38.66 3.18 -7.71
N GLY A 65 37.99 4.30 -8.01
CA GLY A 65 36.72 4.30 -8.75
C GLY A 65 35.48 3.99 -7.90
N ALA A 66 35.58 3.98 -6.57
CA ALA A 66 34.42 3.76 -5.70
C ALA A 66 33.35 4.86 -5.87
N ARG A 67 33.78 6.10 -6.11
CA ARG A 67 32.90 7.21 -6.52
C ARG A 67 32.48 7.02 -7.97
N ARG A 68 31.21 6.65 -8.21
CA ARG A 68 30.73 6.29 -9.54
C ARG A 68 29.26 6.61 -9.80
N SER A 69 28.89 6.73 -11.08
CA SER A 69 27.49 6.81 -11.52
C SER A 69 27.23 5.94 -12.75
N LYS A 70 25.96 5.77 -13.13
CA LYS A 70 25.50 4.96 -14.29
C LYS A 70 25.96 3.49 -14.22
N HIS A 71 26.23 3.03 -13.01
CA HIS A 71 26.55 1.65 -12.66
C HIS A 71 25.25 0.89 -12.38
N THR A 72 25.34 -0.41 -12.13
CA THR A 72 24.23 -1.22 -11.65
C THR A 72 24.48 -1.71 -10.23
N VAL A 73 23.39 -1.88 -9.48
CA VAL A 73 23.37 -2.46 -8.15
C VAL A 73 22.39 -3.62 -8.15
N VAL A 74 22.80 -4.77 -7.64
CA VAL A 74 21.92 -5.93 -7.42
C VAL A 74 22.07 -6.45 -6.00
N ALA A 75 20.97 -7.01 -5.48
CA ALA A 75 20.95 -7.69 -4.18
C ALA A 75 21.04 -9.21 -4.39
N TYR A 76 21.89 -9.87 -3.60
CA TYR A 76 21.92 -11.33 -3.52
C TYR A 76 22.24 -11.77 -2.09
N LYS A 77 21.27 -12.46 -1.47
CA LYS A 77 21.28 -12.77 -0.03
C LYS A 77 21.46 -11.48 0.80
N ASP A 78 22.34 -11.49 1.80
CA ASP A 78 22.59 -10.37 2.70
C ASP A 78 23.66 -9.38 2.19
N ALA A 79 23.84 -9.28 0.86
CA ALA A 79 24.88 -8.45 0.26
C ALA A 79 24.40 -7.68 -0.96
N ILE A 80 24.98 -6.49 -1.13
CA ILE A 80 24.79 -5.61 -2.29
C ILE A 80 26.01 -5.73 -3.20
N TYR A 81 25.80 -5.92 -4.49
CA TYR A 81 26.85 -5.98 -5.51
C TYR A 81 26.74 -4.79 -6.45
N VAL A 82 27.87 -4.13 -6.71
CA VAL A 82 27.98 -2.94 -7.56
C VAL A 82 28.87 -3.28 -8.75
N PHE A 83 28.37 -3.10 -9.98
CA PHE A 83 29.14 -3.38 -11.20
C PHE A 83 29.18 -2.20 -12.16
N GLY A 84 30.38 -1.95 -12.70
CA GLY A 84 30.65 -0.99 -13.76
C GLY A 84 30.37 0.48 -13.41
N GLY A 85 29.96 1.27 -14.41
CA GLY A 85 29.73 2.72 -14.33
C GLY A 85 30.92 3.56 -14.74
N ASP A 86 30.88 4.86 -14.41
CA ASP A 86 31.98 5.80 -14.62
C ASP A 86 32.34 6.58 -13.34
N ASN A 87 33.64 6.82 -13.14
CA ASN A 87 34.16 7.66 -12.04
C ASN A 87 34.42 9.12 -12.48
N GLY A 88 33.87 9.53 -13.63
CA GLY A 88 34.13 10.83 -14.27
C GLY A 88 35.42 10.90 -15.09
N LYS A 89 36.29 9.88 -15.03
CA LYS A 89 37.52 9.79 -15.85
C LYS A 89 37.51 8.57 -16.77
N THR A 90 37.17 7.40 -16.22
CA THR A 90 37.21 6.12 -16.92
C THR A 90 35.93 5.32 -16.67
N MET A 91 35.58 4.47 -17.63
CA MET A 91 34.58 3.41 -17.41
C MET A 91 35.18 2.32 -16.53
N LEU A 92 34.33 1.59 -15.81
CA LEU A 92 34.73 0.56 -14.85
C LEU A 92 34.15 -0.80 -15.22
N ASN A 93 34.79 -1.88 -14.79
CA ASN A 93 34.31 -3.27 -14.86
C ASN A 93 34.64 -4.06 -13.58
N ASP A 94 34.95 -3.38 -12.48
CA ASP A 94 35.12 -4.00 -11.18
C ASP A 94 33.77 -4.37 -10.56
N LEU A 95 33.79 -5.40 -9.71
CA LEU A 95 32.64 -5.86 -8.93
C LEU A 95 32.91 -5.62 -7.45
N LEU A 96 32.21 -4.64 -6.87
CA LEU A 96 32.28 -4.35 -5.43
C LEU A 96 31.14 -5.08 -4.71
N ARG A 97 31.39 -5.48 -3.46
CA ARG A 97 30.41 -6.11 -2.57
C ARG A 97 30.35 -5.33 -1.27
N PHE A 98 29.14 -5.00 -0.83
CA PHE A 98 28.87 -4.51 0.52
C PHE A 98 28.14 -5.59 1.31
N ASP A 99 28.71 -5.98 2.45
CA ASP A 99 28.07 -6.89 3.39
C ASP A 99 27.17 -6.12 4.35
N VAL A 100 25.88 -6.46 4.38
CA VAL A 100 24.89 -5.73 5.17
C VAL A 100 25.06 -6.00 6.66
N LYS A 101 25.43 -7.23 7.05
CA LYS A 101 25.57 -7.61 8.46
C LYS A 101 26.80 -6.95 9.07
N ASP A 102 27.91 -7.00 8.35
CA ASP A 102 29.18 -6.44 8.81
C ASP A 102 29.30 -4.94 8.52
N CYS A 103 28.38 -4.36 7.75
CA CYS A 103 28.41 -2.98 7.28
C CYS A 103 29.75 -2.59 6.63
N SER A 104 30.33 -3.50 5.85
CA SER A 104 31.69 -3.35 5.31
C SER A 104 31.75 -3.57 3.80
N TRP A 105 32.73 -2.94 3.15
CA TRP A 105 32.97 -3.06 1.72
C TRP A 105 34.14 -4.00 1.42
N CYS A 106 34.03 -4.78 0.35
CA CYS A 106 35.11 -5.58 -0.20
C CYS A 106 35.02 -5.67 -1.73
N ARG A 107 36.09 -6.12 -2.39
CA ARG A 107 36.01 -6.53 -3.79
C ARG A 107 35.47 -7.95 -3.85
N ALA A 108 34.49 -8.17 -4.73
CA ALA A 108 34.00 -9.52 -4.98
C ALA A 108 35.08 -10.36 -5.66
N PHE A 109 35.13 -11.65 -5.33
CA PHE A 109 36.01 -12.59 -6.00
C PHE A 109 35.56 -12.79 -7.45
N THR A 110 36.48 -12.64 -8.41
CA THR A 110 36.16 -12.76 -9.83
C THR A 110 37.14 -13.70 -10.54
N THR A 111 36.60 -14.58 -11.39
CA THR A 111 37.33 -15.46 -12.31
C THR A 111 36.66 -15.45 -13.69
N GLY A 112 37.33 -16.00 -14.69
CA GLY A 112 36.86 -15.94 -16.08
C GLY A 112 37.07 -14.56 -16.71
N THR A 113 36.33 -14.27 -17.77
CA THR A 113 36.46 -13.01 -18.53
C THR A 113 35.29 -12.10 -18.23
N PRO A 114 35.46 -11.03 -17.43
CA PRO A 114 34.38 -10.09 -17.14
C PRO A 114 34.02 -9.26 -18.39
N PRO A 115 32.83 -8.64 -18.41
CA PRO A 115 32.48 -7.68 -19.44
C PRO A 115 33.50 -6.54 -19.52
N ALA A 116 33.73 -6.02 -20.72
CA ALA A 116 34.54 -4.81 -20.90
C ALA A 116 33.99 -3.61 -20.08
N PRO A 117 34.85 -2.67 -19.64
CA PRO A 117 34.43 -1.47 -18.92
C PRO A 117 33.27 -0.74 -19.59
N ARG A 118 32.20 -0.51 -18.83
CA ARG A 118 30.93 -0.04 -19.37
C ARG A 118 30.07 0.72 -18.37
N TYR A 119 29.21 1.58 -18.89
CA TYR A 119 28.16 2.26 -18.12
C TYR A 119 26.80 2.20 -18.86
N HIS A 120 25.70 2.52 -18.17
CA HIS A 120 24.34 2.41 -18.69
C HIS A 120 23.95 1.00 -19.20
N HIS A 121 24.61 -0.04 -18.68
CA HIS A 121 24.18 -1.42 -18.84
C HIS A 121 23.05 -1.71 -17.84
N SER A 122 22.35 -2.84 -18.00
CA SER A 122 21.44 -3.36 -16.99
C SER A 122 22.06 -4.58 -16.30
N ALA A 123 21.63 -4.82 -15.06
CA ALA A 123 21.96 -6.03 -14.33
C ALA A 123 20.72 -6.54 -13.58
N VAL A 124 20.50 -7.85 -13.59
CA VAL A 124 19.39 -8.51 -12.89
C VAL A 124 19.88 -9.78 -12.21
N VAL A 125 19.15 -10.26 -11.21
CA VAL A 125 19.47 -11.53 -10.53
C VAL A 125 18.41 -12.56 -10.89
N TYR A 126 18.88 -13.76 -11.22
CA TYR A 126 18.06 -14.94 -11.41
C TYR A 126 18.73 -16.14 -10.76
N GLY A 127 18.01 -16.82 -9.86
CA GLY A 127 18.56 -17.91 -9.06
C GLY A 127 19.81 -17.46 -8.28
N SER A 128 20.93 -18.16 -8.51
CA SER A 128 22.23 -17.87 -7.89
C SER A 128 23.20 -17.13 -8.81
N SER A 129 22.70 -16.36 -9.77
CA SER A 129 23.53 -15.65 -10.76
C SER A 129 23.03 -14.24 -11.06
N MET A 130 23.98 -13.37 -11.38
CA MET A 130 23.73 -12.02 -11.91
C MET A 130 23.90 -12.04 -13.42
N PHE A 131 22.97 -11.43 -14.15
CA PHE A 131 23.03 -11.28 -15.60
C PHE A 131 23.22 -9.81 -15.95
N VAL A 132 24.20 -9.52 -16.81
CA VAL A 132 24.52 -8.16 -17.29
C VAL A 132 24.29 -8.09 -18.79
N PHE A 133 23.51 -7.11 -19.24
CA PHE A 133 23.22 -6.92 -20.66
C PHE A 133 23.52 -5.51 -21.16
N GLY A 134 24.16 -5.45 -22.33
CA GLY A 134 24.38 -4.24 -23.11
C GLY A 134 25.21 -3.16 -22.41
N GLY A 135 24.84 -1.89 -22.65
CA GLY A 135 25.58 -0.73 -22.16
C GLY A 135 26.58 -0.18 -23.17
N TYR A 136 27.29 0.87 -22.75
CA TYR A 136 28.22 1.63 -23.58
C TYR A 136 29.66 1.37 -23.15
N THR A 137 30.53 1.01 -24.10
CA THR A 137 31.96 0.75 -23.89
C THR A 137 32.80 1.75 -24.69
N GLY A 138 34.00 2.09 -24.23
CA GLY A 138 34.96 2.94 -24.96
C GLY A 138 35.79 3.80 -24.00
N ASP A 139 36.34 4.91 -24.50
CA ASP A 139 37.05 5.89 -23.68
C ASP A 139 36.23 7.18 -23.56
N ILE A 140 35.87 7.53 -22.32
CA ILE A 140 35.08 8.71 -21.99
C ILE A 140 35.87 10.00 -22.24
N TYR A 141 37.18 10.01 -21.91
CA TYR A 141 37.98 11.23 -21.93
C TYR A 141 38.31 11.66 -23.36
N SER A 142 38.70 10.71 -24.21
CA SER A 142 38.97 10.96 -25.63
C SER A 142 37.71 10.93 -26.52
N ASN A 143 36.54 10.59 -25.95
CA ASN A 143 35.28 10.41 -26.66
C ASN A 143 35.44 9.49 -27.90
N SER A 144 36.26 8.43 -27.76
CA SER A 144 36.66 7.56 -28.86
C SER A 144 36.29 6.10 -28.59
N ASN A 145 36.08 5.34 -29.67
CA ASN A 145 35.67 3.93 -29.63
C ASN A 145 34.39 3.65 -28.83
N LEU A 146 33.55 4.67 -28.71
CA LEU A 146 32.28 4.64 -28.00
C LEU A 146 31.26 3.80 -28.77
N LYS A 147 30.87 2.65 -28.20
CA LYS A 147 30.01 1.67 -28.85
C LYS A 147 29.03 1.02 -27.89
N ASN A 148 27.76 0.95 -28.29
CA ASN A 148 26.75 0.15 -27.61
C ASN A 148 27.02 -1.35 -27.78
N LYS A 149 26.61 -2.14 -26.79
CA LYS A 149 26.69 -3.60 -26.82
C LYS A 149 25.31 -4.25 -26.70
N ASN A 150 25.20 -5.49 -27.14
CA ASN A 150 24.07 -6.41 -26.95
C ASN A 150 24.55 -7.77 -26.43
N ASP A 151 25.72 -7.79 -25.78
CA ASP A 151 26.27 -8.98 -25.14
C ASP A 151 25.52 -9.27 -23.83
N LEU A 152 25.38 -10.56 -23.50
CA LEU A 152 24.80 -11.05 -22.25
C LEU A 152 25.88 -11.81 -21.47
N PHE A 153 26.14 -11.38 -20.23
CA PHE A 153 27.09 -12.02 -19.34
C PHE A 153 26.41 -12.55 -18.10
N GLU A 154 26.85 -13.71 -17.62
CA GLU A 154 26.45 -14.34 -16.37
C GLU A 154 27.62 -14.29 -15.38
N TYR A 155 27.34 -13.86 -14.15
CA TYR A 155 28.23 -13.97 -13.00
C TYR A 155 27.62 -14.89 -11.97
N LYS A 156 28.29 -16.01 -11.68
CA LYS A 156 27.85 -16.98 -10.67
C LYS A 156 28.33 -16.55 -9.29
N PHE A 157 27.41 -16.16 -8.41
CA PHE A 157 27.77 -15.65 -7.07
C PHE A 157 28.56 -16.66 -6.22
N ALA A 158 28.29 -17.96 -6.37
CA ALA A 158 28.93 -19.00 -5.57
C ALA A 158 30.40 -19.23 -5.94
N THR A 159 30.75 -19.13 -7.23
CA THR A 159 32.11 -19.42 -7.75
C THR A 159 32.89 -18.17 -8.14
N GLY A 160 32.23 -17.02 -8.25
CA GLY A 160 32.81 -15.78 -8.77
C GLY A 160 33.11 -15.81 -10.27
N GLN A 161 32.56 -16.77 -11.01
CA GLN A 161 32.90 -16.98 -12.42
C GLN A 161 32.05 -16.11 -13.35
N TRP A 162 32.71 -15.34 -14.21
CA TRP A 162 32.11 -14.64 -15.34
C TRP A 162 32.10 -15.51 -16.61
N THR A 163 30.95 -15.53 -17.28
CA THR A 163 30.77 -16.26 -18.54
C THR A 163 29.92 -15.46 -19.52
N GLU A 164 30.39 -15.29 -20.76
CA GLU A 164 29.59 -14.70 -21.84
C GLU A 164 28.63 -15.76 -22.42
N TRP A 165 27.34 -15.41 -22.54
CA TRP A 165 26.34 -16.19 -23.23
C TRP A 165 26.32 -15.78 -24.71
N LYS A 166 26.85 -16.67 -25.56
CA LYS A 166 26.81 -16.52 -27.01
C LYS A 166 25.51 -17.13 -27.52
N ILE A 167 24.60 -16.28 -27.96
CA ILE A 167 23.26 -16.67 -28.41
C ILE A 167 23.17 -16.46 -29.92
N GLU A 168 22.64 -17.46 -30.62
CA GLU A 168 22.43 -17.42 -32.06
C GLU A 168 21.02 -16.93 -32.42
N GLY A 169 20.82 -16.53 -33.67
CA GLY A 169 19.52 -16.10 -34.20
C GLY A 169 19.29 -14.58 -34.14
N ARG A 170 18.03 -14.17 -33.95
CA ARG A 170 17.64 -12.76 -33.99
C ARG A 170 18.00 -12.09 -32.67
N LEU A 171 18.83 -11.05 -32.71
CA LEU A 171 19.31 -10.37 -31.51
C LEU A 171 18.67 -8.97 -31.38
N PRO A 172 18.42 -8.50 -30.15
CA PRO A 172 18.14 -7.09 -29.92
C PRO A 172 19.30 -6.23 -30.41
N VAL A 173 18.98 -5.04 -30.94
CA VAL A 173 20.01 -4.05 -31.27
C VAL A 173 20.83 -3.70 -30.04
N ALA A 174 22.13 -3.45 -30.28
CA ALA A 174 23.05 -2.98 -29.26
C ALA A 174 22.52 -1.68 -28.64
N ARG A 175 22.39 -1.65 -27.32
CA ARG A 175 21.68 -0.57 -26.62
C ARG A 175 22.26 -0.27 -25.24
N SER A 176 22.03 0.95 -24.78
CA SER A 176 22.31 1.41 -23.42
C SER A 176 21.09 2.09 -22.82
N ALA A 177 21.09 2.29 -21.50
CA ALA A 177 20.08 3.04 -20.76
C ALA A 177 18.64 2.52 -20.97
N HIS A 178 18.52 1.21 -21.20
CA HIS A 178 17.27 0.47 -21.31
C HIS A 178 16.80 -0.02 -19.93
N GLY A 179 15.52 -0.36 -19.80
CA GLY A 179 15.00 -1.04 -18.63
C GLY A 179 15.15 -2.55 -18.76
N ALA A 180 15.48 -3.24 -17.66
CA ALA A 180 15.53 -4.70 -17.63
C ALA A 180 14.92 -5.26 -16.34
N THR A 181 14.29 -6.42 -16.42
CA THR A 181 13.73 -7.13 -15.27
C THR A 181 13.64 -8.63 -15.52
N VAL A 182 13.45 -9.42 -14.47
CA VAL A 182 13.20 -10.86 -14.56
C VAL A 182 11.77 -11.12 -14.16
N TYR A 183 11.05 -11.87 -14.99
CA TYR A 183 9.70 -12.33 -14.69
C TYR A 183 9.46 -13.68 -15.35
N SER A 184 8.92 -14.64 -14.58
CA SER A 184 8.63 -16.01 -15.04
C SER A 184 9.82 -16.68 -15.74
N ASP A 185 10.99 -16.69 -15.08
CA ASP A 185 12.26 -17.28 -15.56
C ASP A 185 12.84 -16.68 -16.85
N LYS A 186 12.31 -15.54 -17.30
CA LYS A 186 12.81 -14.82 -18.47
C LYS A 186 13.36 -13.45 -18.09
N LEU A 187 14.44 -13.06 -18.75
CA LEU A 187 14.89 -11.67 -18.80
C LEU A 187 14.01 -10.92 -19.81
N TRP A 188 13.54 -9.75 -19.42
CA TRP A 188 12.80 -8.81 -20.25
C TRP A 188 13.60 -7.52 -20.37
N ILE A 189 13.77 -7.00 -21.59
CA ILE A 189 14.39 -5.70 -21.84
C ILE A 189 13.42 -4.80 -22.61
N PHE A 190 13.35 -3.54 -22.20
CA PHE A 190 12.45 -2.55 -22.79
C PHE A 190 13.20 -1.26 -23.15
N ALA A 191 12.96 -0.78 -24.37
CA ALA A 191 13.43 0.52 -24.87
C ALA A 191 14.96 0.70 -24.79
N GLY A 192 15.43 1.93 -24.54
CA GLY A 192 16.85 2.29 -24.47
C GLY A 192 17.31 3.18 -25.62
N TYR A 193 18.63 3.27 -25.79
CA TYR A 193 19.28 4.06 -26.82
C TYR A 193 20.28 3.22 -27.61
N ASP A 194 20.11 3.14 -28.92
CA ASP A 194 20.96 2.34 -29.82
C ASP A 194 22.20 3.09 -30.34
N GLY A 195 22.32 4.39 -30.04
CA GLY A 195 23.38 5.26 -30.54
C GLY A 195 22.91 6.25 -31.61
N ASN A 196 21.70 6.04 -32.14
CA ASN A 196 21.07 6.92 -33.11
C ASN A 196 19.69 7.38 -32.61
N ALA A 197 18.82 6.44 -32.22
CA ALA A 197 17.46 6.68 -31.78
C ALA A 197 17.19 6.09 -30.40
N ARG A 198 16.19 6.69 -29.73
CA ARG A 198 15.57 6.11 -28.54
C ARG A 198 14.57 5.06 -29.00
N LEU A 199 14.47 3.97 -28.26
CA LEU A 199 13.66 2.80 -28.61
C LEU A 199 12.40 2.72 -27.74
N ASN A 200 11.45 1.89 -28.13
CA ASN A 200 10.30 1.45 -27.33
C ASN A 200 9.92 -0.02 -27.64
N ASP A 201 10.86 -0.78 -28.18
CA ASP A 201 10.72 -2.22 -28.43
C ASP A 201 10.89 -3.02 -27.14
N MET A 202 10.40 -4.26 -27.16
CA MET A 202 10.44 -5.20 -26.05
C MET A 202 11.04 -6.52 -26.51
N TRP A 203 11.99 -7.06 -25.75
CA TRP A 203 12.59 -8.36 -26.03
C TRP A 203 12.63 -9.22 -24.78
N THR A 204 12.59 -10.54 -24.96
CA THR A 204 12.70 -11.50 -23.88
C THR A 204 13.58 -12.69 -24.22
N ILE A 205 14.18 -13.32 -23.21
CA ILE A 205 15.03 -14.51 -23.33
C ILE A 205 14.90 -15.37 -22.07
N GLY A 206 14.88 -16.70 -22.20
CA GLY A 206 14.87 -17.62 -21.06
C GLY A 206 16.22 -17.70 -20.35
N LEU A 207 16.22 -17.83 -19.03
CA LEU A 207 17.43 -17.88 -18.20
C LEU A 207 17.72 -19.27 -17.60
N GLN A 208 16.90 -20.28 -17.88
CA GLN A 208 17.04 -21.63 -17.31
C GLN A 208 18.15 -22.44 -17.98
N ASP A 209 18.17 -22.45 -19.32
CA ASP A 209 19.14 -23.23 -20.10
C ASP A 209 19.80 -22.34 -21.15
N ARG A 210 21.11 -22.19 -21.01
CA ARG A 210 21.94 -21.39 -21.91
C ARG A 210 21.94 -21.92 -23.35
N GLU A 211 21.87 -23.23 -23.54
CA GLU A 211 22.05 -23.85 -24.86
C GLU A 211 20.74 -23.85 -25.67
N LEU A 212 19.58 -23.76 -25.00
CA LEU A 212 18.26 -23.79 -25.63
C LEU A 212 17.60 -22.41 -25.75
N THR A 213 18.23 -21.37 -25.21
CA THR A 213 17.61 -20.05 -25.15
C THR A 213 17.88 -19.21 -26.39
N CYS A 214 16.90 -18.41 -26.80
CA CYS A 214 17.04 -17.44 -27.87
C CYS A 214 16.27 -16.16 -27.53
N TRP A 215 16.67 -15.05 -28.16
CA TRP A 215 15.99 -13.78 -28.00
C TRP A 215 14.71 -13.74 -28.84
N GLU A 216 13.62 -13.29 -28.22
CA GLU A 216 12.30 -13.14 -28.82
C GLU A 216 11.87 -11.68 -28.76
N GLU A 217 11.52 -11.08 -29.90
CA GLU A 217 10.88 -9.76 -29.92
C GLU A 217 9.40 -9.92 -29.54
N VAL A 218 8.94 -9.10 -28.61
CA VAL A 218 7.58 -9.17 -28.07
C VAL A 218 6.69 -8.18 -28.82
N ALA A 219 5.65 -8.68 -29.48
CA ALA A 219 4.59 -7.85 -30.02
C ALA A 219 3.79 -7.23 -28.86
N GLN A 220 3.81 -5.90 -28.78
CA GLN A 220 3.15 -5.11 -27.73
C GLN A 220 1.83 -4.53 -28.24
N SER A 221 0.84 -4.37 -27.36
CA SER A 221 -0.45 -3.72 -27.65
C SER A 221 -0.81 -2.67 -26.58
N GLY A 222 -1.87 -1.89 -26.82
CA GLY A 222 -2.38 -0.90 -25.86
C GLY A 222 -1.66 0.45 -25.90
N GLU A 223 -1.59 1.15 -24.76
CA GLU A 223 -0.98 2.48 -24.62
C GLU A 223 0.55 2.36 -24.44
N ILE A 224 1.25 1.95 -25.50
CA ILE A 224 2.71 1.72 -25.46
C ILE A 224 3.44 3.02 -25.07
N PRO A 225 4.37 2.97 -24.09
CA PRO A 225 5.17 4.13 -23.73
C PRO A 225 5.93 4.70 -24.94
N PRO A 226 6.10 6.04 -25.03
CA PRO A 226 6.89 6.65 -26.09
C PRO A 226 8.35 6.22 -26.01
N SER A 227 9.10 6.36 -27.11
CA SER A 227 10.54 6.05 -27.14
C SER A 227 11.29 6.76 -26.01
N CYS A 228 12.00 6.00 -25.18
CA CYS A 228 12.62 6.51 -23.96
C CYS A 228 13.92 5.77 -23.57
N CYS A 229 14.73 6.42 -22.75
CA CYS A 229 15.91 5.85 -22.09
C CYS A 229 16.13 6.50 -20.72
N ASN A 230 17.10 6.03 -19.92
CA ASN A 230 17.43 6.59 -18.60
C ASN A 230 16.26 6.56 -17.59
N PHE A 231 15.47 5.48 -17.63
CA PHE A 231 14.36 5.22 -16.71
C PHE A 231 14.56 3.86 -16.02
N PRO A 232 14.03 3.69 -14.80
CA PRO A 232 14.00 2.41 -14.11
C PRO A 232 12.77 1.58 -14.51
N VAL A 233 12.88 0.27 -14.35
CA VAL A 233 11.76 -0.68 -14.43
C VAL A 233 11.64 -1.37 -13.08
N ALA A 234 10.40 -1.57 -12.60
CA ALA A 234 10.12 -2.38 -11.42
C ALA A 234 8.99 -3.37 -11.72
N VAL A 235 9.03 -4.55 -11.12
CA VAL A 235 7.94 -5.54 -11.19
C VAL A 235 7.25 -5.59 -9.84
N CYS A 236 5.94 -5.46 -9.85
CA CYS A 236 5.08 -5.55 -8.67
C CYS A 236 3.78 -6.24 -9.08
N ARG A 237 3.32 -7.25 -8.31
CA ARG A 237 2.07 -7.99 -8.55
C ARG A 237 1.86 -8.41 -10.01
N ASP A 238 2.84 -9.14 -10.54
CA ASP A 238 2.80 -9.70 -11.90
C ASP A 238 2.68 -8.67 -13.02
N LYS A 239 3.06 -7.42 -12.75
CA LYS A 239 3.06 -6.31 -13.71
C LYS A 239 4.37 -5.58 -13.68
N MET A 240 4.82 -5.15 -14.85
CA MET A 240 5.99 -4.31 -14.99
C MET A 240 5.59 -2.85 -15.07
N PHE A 241 6.25 -2.00 -14.30
CA PHE A 241 5.99 -0.56 -14.25
C PHE A 241 7.15 0.23 -14.83
N VAL A 242 6.82 1.24 -15.63
CA VAL A 242 7.76 2.20 -16.22
C VAL A 242 7.31 3.61 -15.87
N PHE A 243 8.22 4.37 -15.26
CA PHE A 243 7.97 5.75 -14.87
C PHE A 243 8.98 6.70 -15.51
N SER A 244 8.44 7.72 -16.20
CA SER A 244 9.22 8.83 -16.76
C SER A 244 10.40 8.39 -17.65
N GLY A 245 11.53 9.12 -17.63
CA GLY A 245 12.68 8.89 -18.50
C GLY A 245 12.90 9.96 -19.56
N GLN A 246 14.00 9.86 -20.29
CA GLN A 246 14.40 10.79 -21.33
C GLN A 246 13.84 10.36 -22.70
N SER A 247 12.88 11.13 -23.23
CA SER A 247 12.27 10.91 -24.55
C SER A 247 12.70 11.97 -25.56
N GLY A 248 12.71 11.61 -26.85
CA GLY A 248 13.05 12.53 -27.96
C GLY A 248 11.91 13.48 -28.38
N ALA A 249 10.65 13.18 -28.01
CA ALA A 249 9.48 13.91 -28.51
C ALA A 249 8.74 14.73 -27.43
N LYS A 250 8.85 14.35 -26.14
CA LYS A 250 8.41 15.08 -24.93
C LYS A 250 8.69 14.19 -23.71
N ILE A 251 9.45 14.67 -22.72
CA ILE A 251 9.64 13.97 -21.44
C ILE A 251 8.29 14.02 -20.69
N THR A 252 7.74 12.84 -20.35
CA THR A 252 6.47 12.73 -19.60
C THR A 252 6.73 12.26 -18.17
N ASN A 253 5.83 12.58 -17.24
CA ASN A 253 5.77 12.02 -15.89
C ASN A 253 4.66 10.96 -15.77
N ASN A 254 4.33 10.31 -16.88
CA ASN A 254 3.33 9.24 -16.89
C ASN A 254 3.93 7.98 -16.28
N LEU A 255 3.09 7.25 -15.55
CA LEU A 255 3.35 5.89 -15.10
C LEU A 255 2.62 4.93 -16.04
N PHE A 256 3.33 3.93 -16.55
CA PHE A 256 2.78 2.88 -17.40
C PHE A 256 2.92 1.54 -16.70
N GLN A 257 1.95 0.66 -16.91
CA GLN A 257 2.02 -0.74 -16.50
C GLN A 257 1.92 -1.65 -17.71
N PHE A 258 2.65 -2.75 -17.70
CA PHE A 258 2.62 -3.82 -18.68
C PHE A 258 2.21 -5.12 -18.02
N GLU A 259 1.18 -5.75 -18.57
CA GLU A 259 0.71 -7.06 -18.13
C GLU A 259 1.39 -8.15 -18.94
N PHE A 260 2.25 -8.95 -18.29
CA PHE A 260 3.09 -9.94 -18.98
C PHE A 260 2.27 -11.00 -19.72
N LYS A 261 1.12 -11.40 -19.17
CA LYS A 261 0.24 -12.42 -19.74
C LYS A 261 -0.36 -11.98 -21.08
N ASP A 262 -0.90 -10.76 -21.11
CA ASP A 262 -1.64 -10.23 -22.26
C ASP A 262 -0.76 -9.37 -23.18
N LYS A 263 0.50 -9.12 -22.80
CA LYS A 263 1.46 -8.28 -23.53
C LYS A 263 0.94 -6.89 -23.87
N THR A 264 0.11 -6.36 -22.96
CA THR A 264 -0.64 -5.11 -23.16
C THR A 264 -0.15 -4.03 -22.20
N TRP A 265 0.06 -2.83 -22.74
CA TRP A 265 0.37 -1.63 -21.96
C TRP A 265 -0.88 -0.85 -21.61
N THR A 266 -0.90 -0.31 -20.39
CA THR A 266 -1.92 0.63 -19.92
C THR A 266 -1.23 1.81 -19.26
N ARG A 267 -1.63 3.03 -19.63
CA ARG A 267 -1.17 4.23 -18.96
C ARG A 267 -2.00 4.45 -17.72
N ILE A 268 -1.34 4.61 -16.58
CA ILE A 268 -2.02 4.91 -15.33
C ILE A 268 -2.42 6.40 -15.35
N PRO A 269 -3.72 6.71 -15.31
CA PRO A 269 -4.21 8.08 -15.44
C PRO A 269 -4.00 8.91 -14.16
N THR A 270 -4.18 10.22 -14.27
CA THR A 270 -4.07 11.21 -13.19
C THR A 270 -5.20 11.13 -12.15
N GLU A 271 -5.91 10.01 -12.08
CA GLU A 271 -7.07 9.78 -11.20
C GLU A 271 -6.73 9.85 -9.70
N HIS A 272 -5.44 9.74 -9.33
CA HIS A 272 -5.00 9.99 -7.97
C HIS A 272 -5.28 11.43 -7.49
N LEU A 273 -5.31 12.42 -8.39
CA LEU A 273 -5.67 13.80 -8.05
C LEU A 273 -7.11 13.88 -7.53
N LEU A 274 -7.99 13.03 -8.04
CA LEU A 274 -9.39 12.94 -7.63
C LEU A 274 -9.49 12.62 -6.13
N ARG A 275 -8.57 11.79 -5.62
CA ARG A 275 -8.57 11.34 -4.22
C ARG A 275 -7.90 12.34 -3.25
N GLY A 276 -7.55 13.54 -3.72
CA GLY A 276 -6.77 14.51 -2.95
C GLY A 276 -5.35 14.05 -2.64
N SER A 277 -4.84 13.05 -3.38
CA SER A 277 -3.47 12.58 -3.26
C SER A 277 -2.52 13.55 -3.98
N PRO A 278 -1.26 13.70 -3.50
CA PRO A 278 -0.28 14.53 -4.16
C PRO A 278 -0.06 14.08 -5.62
N PRO A 279 0.32 15.01 -6.52
CA PRO A 279 0.60 14.70 -7.92
C PRO A 279 1.75 13.68 -8.06
N PRO A 280 1.91 13.05 -9.24
CA PRO A 280 3.05 12.19 -9.48
C PRO A 280 4.34 13.02 -9.41
N PRO A 281 5.49 12.38 -9.15
CA PRO A 281 6.78 13.05 -9.21
C PRO A 281 6.93 13.81 -10.53
N GLN A 282 7.60 14.96 -10.48
CA GLN A 282 7.93 15.70 -11.71
C GLN A 282 8.72 14.81 -12.68
N ARG A 283 8.58 15.12 -13.97
CA ARG A 283 9.27 14.41 -15.07
C ARG A 283 10.78 14.38 -14.79
N ARG A 284 11.39 13.21 -14.91
CA ARG A 284 12.77 12.99 -14.48
C ARG A 284 13.46 11.83 -15.20
N TYR A 285 14.78 11.85 -15.21
CA TYR A 285 15.61 10.76 -15.73
C TYR A 285 16.78 10.47 -14.80
N GLY A 286 17.34 9.26 -14.89
CA GLY A 286 18.42 8.81 -14.00
C GLY A 286 17.99 8.66 -12.54
N HIS A 287 16.69 8.49 -12.27
CA HIS A 287 16.15 8.17 -10.96
C HIS A 287 16.12 6.65 -10.78
N THR A 288 15.92 6.19 -9.54
CA THR A 288 15.66 4.78 -9.24
C THR A 288 14.19 4.57 -8.95
N MET A 289 13.70 3.36 -9.25
CA MET A 289 12.39 2.88 -8.85
C MET A 289 12.54 1.45 -8.38
N VAL A 290 12.11 1.17 -7.15
CA VAL A 290 12.11 -0.19 -6.58
C VAL A 290 10.70 -0.57 -6.14
N ALA A 291 10.37 -1.85 -6.22
CA ALA A 291 9.13 -2.39 -5.68
C ALA A 291 9.40 -3.01 -4.30
N PHE A 292 8.51 -2.74 -3.35
CA PHE A 292 8.45 -3.45 -2.08
C PHE A 292 6.98 -3.62 -1.69
N ASP A 293 6.57 -4.87 -1.42
CA ASP A 293 5.18 -5.26 -1.23
C ASP A 293 4.27 -4.75 -2.37
N ARG A 294 3.37 -3.80 -2.08
CA ARG A 294 2.40 -3.20 -3.01
C ARG A 294 2.80 -1.80 -3.50
N HIS A 295 3.98 -1.35 -3.12
CA HIS A 295 4.43 0.03 -3.32
C HIS A 295 5.59 0.09 -4.30
N LEU A 296 5.58 1.13 -5.14
CA LEU A 296 6.72 1.53 -5.97
C LEU A 296 7.34 2.78 -5.38
N TYR A 297 8.62 2.72 -5.03
CA TYR A 297 9.36 3.82 -4.44
C TYR A 297 10.26 4.47 -5.49
N VAL A 298 10.10 5.77 -5.71
CA VAL A 298 10.85 6.56 -6.70
C VAL A 298 11.71 7.59 -5.98
N PHE A 299 13.03 7.53 -6.21
CA PHE A 299 13.99 8.43 -5.58
C PHE A 299 14.93 9.09 -6.59
N GLY A 300 15.22 10.37 -6.35
CA GLY A 300 16.23 11.13 -7.07
C GLY A 300 15.92 11.36 -8.55
N GLY A 301 16.98 11.39 -9.36
CA GLY A 301 16.97 11.77 -10.78
C GLY A 301 17.22 13.27 -10.98
N ALA A 302 17.28 13.68 -12.24
CA ALA A 302 17.23 15.09 -12.62
C ALA A 302 15.81 15.44 -13.08
N ALA A 303 15.19 16.41 -12.41
CA ALA A 303 13.87 16.94 -12.76
C ALA A 303 14.04 18.40 -13.21
N ASP A 304 13.84 18.66 -14.50
CA ASP A 304 14.15 19.94 -15.12
C ASP A 304 15.60 20.39 -14.80
N ASN A 305 15.79 21.43 -13.99
CA ASN A 305 17.10 21.97 -13.59
C ASN A 305 17.48 21.66 -12.13
N THR A 306 16.74 20.77 -11.45
CA THR A 306 16.98 20.43 -10.03
C THR A 306 17.30 18.95 -9.85
N LEU A 307 18.01 18.65 -8.76
CA LEU A 307 18.21 17.28 -8.27
C LEU A 307 17.29 17.05 -7.07
N PRO A 308 16.07 16.52 -7.27
CA PRO A 308 15.17 16.20 -6.17
C PRO A 308 15.79 15.18 -5.21
N ASN A 309 15.53 15.33 -3.93
CA ASN A 309 15.87 14.39 -2.85
C ASN A 309 14.62 13.82 -2.16
N GLU A 310 13.43 14.12 -2.68
CA GLU A 310 12.17 13.57 -2.19
C GLU A 310 12.04 12.09 -2.60
N LEU A 311 11.53 11.28 -1.67
CA LEU A 311 11.13 9.91 -1.92
C LEU A 311 9.63 9.87 -2.15
N HIS A 312 9.23 9.45 -3.35
CA HIS A 312 7.81 9.27 -3.67
C HIS A 312 7.45 7.78 -3.59
N CYS A 313 6.23 7.50 -3.18
CA CYS A 313 5.67 6.16 -3.11
C CYS A 313 4.38 6.12 -3.92
N TYR A 314 4.27 5.18 -4.85
CA TYR A 314 3.04 4.87 -5.56
C TYR A 314 2.44 3.57 -5.03
N ASP A 315 1.20 3.64 -4.58
CA ASP A 315 0.45 2.49 -4.10
C ASP A 315 -0.31 1.83 -5.25
N VAL A 316 0.02 0.58 -5.60
CA VAL A 316 -0.55 -0.10 -6.77
C VAL A 316 -2.04 -0.43 -6.59
N ASP A 317 -2.50 -0.66 -5.35
CA ASP A 317 -3.91 -0.94 -5.07
C ASP A 317 -4.78 0.29 -5.13
N PHE A 318 -4.34 1.34 -4.43
CA PHE A 318 -5.09 2.60 -4.42
C PHE A 318 -4.82 3.41 -5.67
N GLN A 319 -3.77 3.10 -6.43
CA GLN A 319 -3.32 3.90 -7.56
C GLN A 319 -3.04 5.36 -7.18
N THR A 320 -2.48 5.59 -6.01
CA THR A 320 -2.22 6.94 -5.45
C THR A 320 -0.74 7.16 -5.19
N TRP A 321 -0.29 8.40 -5.40
CA TRP A 321 1.04 8.85 -5.01
C TRP A 321 1.04 9.43 -3.60
N GLU A 322 2.17 9.30 -2.92
CA GLU A 322 2.47 9.89 -1.63
C GLU A 322 3.93 10.36 -1.62
N VAL A 323 4.22 11.49 -0.97
CA VAL A 323 5.60 11.88 -0.64
C VAL A 323 5.92 11.31 0.73
N VAL A 324 6.89 10.40 0.78
CA VAL A 324 7.24 9.72 2.02
C VAL A 324 7.91 10.71 2.97
N GLN A 325 7.30 10.89 4.14
CA GLN A 325 7.87 11.66 5.23
C GLN A 325 8.66 10.70 6.14
N PRO A 326 10.01 10.75 6.13
CA PRO A 326 10.79 9.93 7.03
C PRO A 326 10.59 10.38 8.49
N SER A 327 10.72 9.43 9.41
CA SER A 327 10.63 9.69 10.85
C SER A 327 11.70 10.67 11.32
N SER A 328 11.37 11.46 12.34
CA SER A 328 12.27 12.42 12.97
C SER A 328 13.48 11.76 13.65
N ASP A 329 13.38 10.46 13.96
CA ASP A 329 14.47 9.62 14.49
C ASP A 329 15.39 9.05 13.40
N SER A 330 15.22 9.44 12.12
CA SER A 330 16.19 9.14 11.06
C SER A 330 17.56 9.67 11.51
N GLU A 331 18.46 8.74 11.84
CA GLU A 331 19.55 8.99 12.79
C GLU A 331 20.46 10.15 12.40
N VAL A 332 20.35 11.26 13.11
CA VAL A 332 21.50 12.15 13.34
C VAL A 332 22.37 11.45 14.39
N ARG A 333 23.47 10.83 13.96
CA ARG A 333 24.49 10.11 14.75
C ARG A 333 24.12 8.69 15.22
N ALA A 334 24.56 7.69 14.47
CA ALA A 334 24.86 6.38 15.04
C ALA A 334 26.14 6.49 15.88
N ALA A 335 26.02 6.48 17.21
CA ALA A 335 27.06 5.90 18.05
C ALA A 335 26.82 4.39 18.05
N SER A 336 27.71 3.63 17.44
CA SER A 336 27.72 2.16 17.60
C SER A 336 27.86 1.80 19.08
N PRO A 337 27.23 0.71 19.56
CA PRO A 337 27.62 0.12 20.83
C PRO A 337 29.07 -0.37 20.70
N ALA A 338 29.87 0.00 21.70
CA ALA A 338 31.30 -0.23 21.86
C ALA A 338 31.91 -1.36 21.02
N CYS A 339 32.76 -1.00 20.05
CA CYS A 339 33.84 -1.88 19.63
C CYS A 339 34.85 -2.01 20.78
N VAL A 340 35.12 -3.24 21.23
CA VAL A 340 36.12 -3.57 22.25
C VAL A 340 37.53 -3.58 21.62
N CYS A 341 37.88 -2.51 20.91
CA CYS A 341 39.25 -2.27 20.48
C CYS A 341 39.57 -0.80 20.75
N GLY A 342 40.40 -0.57 21.78
CA GLY A 342 40.81 0.75 22.26
C GLY A 342 41.70 1.50 21.27
N CYS A 343 41.16 1.84 20.11
CA CYS A 343 41.79 2.67 19.10
C CYS A 343 41.11 4.04 19.11
N THR A 344 41.65 4.98 19.87
CA THR A 344 41.22 6.39 19.86
C THR A 344 41.68 7.07 18.57
N GLN A 345 40.82 7.06 17.55
CA GLN A 345 40.77 8.14 16.55
C GLN A 345 39.35 8.72 16.58
N GLY A 346 39.25 10.02 16.85
CA GLY A 346 37.98 10.72 17.00
C GLY A 346 37.13 10.69 15.72
N PRO A 347 35.79 10.77 15.84
CA PRO A 347 34.91 10.72 14.69
C PRO A 347 35.02 12.01 13.87
N SER A 348 35.73 11.96 12.75
CA SER A 348 35.66 12.98 11.71
C SER A 348 34.31 12.87 10.98
N SER A 349 33.43 13.83 11.24
CA SER A 349 32.33 14.34 10.40
C SER A 349 31.71 13.36 9.38
N LEU A 350 30.82 12.48 9.82
CA LEU A 350 29.81 11.90 8.92
C LEU A 350 28.69 12.94 8.72
N GLY A 351 28.48 13.37 7.47
CA GLY A 351 27.48 14.39 7.08
C GLY A 351 26.02 13.94 7.21
N ASP A 352 25.09 14.74 6.69
CA ASP A 352 23.64 14.58 6.88
C ASP A 352 23.11 13.15 6.65
N PRO A 353 22.12 12.70 7.44
CA PRO A 353 21.58 11.34 7.35
C PRO A 353 20.62 11.13 6.18
N LEU A 354 20.06 12.22 5.64
CA LEU A 354 19.25 12.17 4.43
C LEU A 354 20.14 12.22 3.18
N PRO A 355 19.86 11.40 2.16
CA PRO A 355 20.58 11.47 0.91
C PRO A 355 20.32 12.81 0.20
N SER A 356 21.40 13.45 -0.23
CA SER A 356 21.32 14.60 -1.15
C SER A 356 20.72 14.22 -2.51
N GLY A 357 20.19 15.23 -3.21
CA GLY A 357 19.69 15.09 -4.57
C GLY A 357 20.74 14.51 -5.51
N ARG A 358 20.37 13.48 -6.27
CA ARG A 358 21.30 12.71 -7.09
C ARG A 358 20.64 12.03 -8.28
N LEU A 359 21.37 11.90 -9.38
CA LEU A 359 20.95 11.12 -10.55
C LEU A 359 21.98 10.04 -10.92
N PHE A 360 21.55 9.05 -11.69
CA PHE A 360 22.36 7.90 -12.12
C PHE A 360 23.01 7.14 -10.95
N HIS A 361 22.37 7.18 -9.78
CA HIS A 361 22.60 6.25 -8.69
C HIS A 361 21.87 4.94 -8.99
N ALA A 362 22.19 3.88 -8.27
CA ALA A 362 21.49 2.61 -8.36
C ALA A 362 20.97 2.20 -6.98
N ALA A 363 19.89 1.41 -6.98
CA ALA A 363 19.23 0.96 -5.77
C ALA A 363 18.85 -0.51 -5.88
N ALA A 364 18.89 -1.23 -4.76
CA ALA A 364 18.34 -2.58 -4.64
C ALA A 364 17.68 -2.77 -3.27
N VAL A 365 16.79 -3.76 -3.19
CA VAL A 365 16.05 -4.09 -1.97
C VAL A 365 16.58 -5.40 -1.41
N ILE A 366 16.88 -5.42 -0.11
CA ILE A 366 17.15 -6.64 0.66
C ILE A 366 16.15 -6.66 1.80
N SER A 367 15.36 -7.73 1.88
CA SER A 367 14.31 -7.88 2.89
C SER A 367 13.36 -6.68 2.87
N ASP A 368 13.40 -5.86 3.92
CA ASP A 368 12.54 -4.73 4.26
C ASP A 368 13.23 -3.37 4.10
N ALA A 369 14.38 -3.32 3.42
CA ALA A 369 15.11 -2.09 3.20
C ALA A 369 15.63 -1.92 1.78
N MET A 370 15.56 -0.68 1.29
CA MET A 370 16.22 -0.22 0.08
C MET A 370 17.60 0.33 0.39
N TYR A 371 18.57 -0.02 -0.44
CA TYR A 371 19.93 0.48 -0.37
C TYR A 371 20.23 1.30 -1.62
N ILE A 372 20.73 2.51 -1.44
CA ILE A 372 21.08 3.43 -2.53
C ILE A 372 22.57 3.70 -2.51
N PHE A 373 23.21 3.53 -3.67
CA PHE A 373 24.65 3.74 -3.82
C PHE A 373 25.00 4.71 -4.95
N GLY A 374 25.97 5.57 -4.65
CA GLY A 374 26.65 6.41 -5.62
C GLY A 374 25.76 7.42 -6.34
N GLY A 375 26.02 7.61 -7.63
CA GLY A 375 25.36 8.60 -8.48
C GLY A 375 26.15 9.89 -8.64
N THR A 376 25.56 10.81 -9.39
CA THR A 376 26.05 12.17 -9.59
C THR A 376 25.25 13.12 -8.71
N VAL A 377 25.95 13.89 -7.88
CA VAL A 377 25.38 14.96 -7.04
C VAL A 377 25.73 16.33 -7.66
N ASP A 378 25.39 17.42 -6.95
CA ASP A 378 25.69 18.79 -7.36
C ASP A 378 27.15 18.96 -7.82
N ASN A 379 27.35 19.90 -8.76
CA ASN A 379 28.64 20.14 -9.43
C ASN A 379 29.19 18.94 -10.21
N ASN A 380 28.31 18.03 -10.65
CA ASN A 380 28.65 16.85 -11.45
C ASN A 380 29.64 15.89 -10.76
N ILE A 381 29.68 15.91 -9.42
CA ILE A 381 30.59 15.09 -8.61
C ILE A 381 30.02 13.67 -8.50
N ARG A 382 30.89 12.67 -8.69
CA ARG A 382 30.53 11.26 -8.45
C ARG A 382 30.58 10.98 -6.94
N SER A 383 29.53 10.36 -6.44
CA SER A 383 29.41 9.96 -5.03
C SER A 383 29.80 8.49 -4.84
N GLY A 384 30.39 8.19 -3.68
CA GLY A 384 30.63 6.84 -3.16
C GLY A 384 29.80 6.57 -1.91
N GLU A 385 28.79 7.40 -1.64
CA GLU A 385 27.95 7.28 -0.46
C GLU A 385 26.94 6.14 -0.60
N MET A 386 26.63 5.53 0.54
CA MET A 386 25.66 4.45 0.69
C MET A 386 24.60 4.87 1.71
N TYR A 387 23.34 4.68 1.37
CA TYR A 387 22.22 4.96 2.26
C TYR A 387 21.31 3.73 2.36
N ARG A 388 20.78 3.49 3.55
CA ARG A 388 19.73 2.50 3.82
C ARG A 388 18.44 3.24 4.12
N PHE A 389 17.40 2.88 3.39
CA PHE A 389 16.04 3.30 3.64
C PHE A 389 15.24 2.11 4.15
N GLN A 390 14.78 2.19 5.40
CA GLN A 390 13.88 1.21 5.98
C GLN A 390 12.47 1.46 5.46
N PHE A 391 11.85 0.44 4.86
CA PHE A 391 10.45 0.49 4.52
C PHE A 391 9.60 0.35 5.78
N SER A 392 8.53 1.14 5.85
CA SER A 392 7.42 0.84 6.75
C SER A 392 6.73 -0.39 6.22
N CYS A 393 6.67 -1.45 7.04
CA CYS A 393 5.85 -2.63 6.79
C CYS A 393 4.58 -2.59 7.65
N TYR A 394 4.19 -1.39 8.11
CA TYR A 394 2.98 -1.18 8.88
C TYR A 394 1.73 -1.46 8.05
N PRO A 395 0.83 -2.36 8.48
CA PRO A 395 -0.37 -2.65 7.72
C PRO A 395 -1.25 -1.40 7.57
N LYS A 396 -1.56 -0.98 6.34
CA LYS A 396 -2.42 0.20 6.06
C LYS A 396 -3.85 -0.02 6.57
N CYS A 397 -4.56 1.05 6.93
CA CYS A 397 -5.95 0.94 7.36
C CYS A 397 -6.84 0.44 6.21
N THR A 398 -7.59 -0.64 6.44
CA THR A 398 -8.45 -1.28 5.43
C THR A 398 -9.91 -0.82 5.49
N LEU A 399 -10.19 0.31 6.16
CA LEU A 399 -11.56 0.80 6.40
C LEU A 399 -12.39 0.87 5.12
N HIS A 400 -11.79 1.41 4.05
CA HIS A 400 -12.44 1.58 2.76
C HIS A 400 -12.73 0.24 2.07
N GLU A 401 -11.80 -0.73 2.16
CA GLU A 401 -11.97 -2.07 1.60
C GLU A 401 -13.02 -2.87 2.37
N ASP A 402 -13.02 -2.76 3.70
CA ASP A 402 -13.89 -3.55 4.55
C ASP A 402 -15.36 -3.10 4.46
N TYR A 403 -15.62 -1.79 4.37
CA TYR A 403 -16.95 -1.30 3.99
C TYR A 403 -17.28 -1.59 2.52
N GLY A 404 -16.30 -1.57 1.60
CA GLY A 404 -16.49 -2.01 0.22
C GLY A 404 -16.95 -3.47 0.12
N ARG A 405 -16.39 -4.35 0.94
CA ARG A 405 -16.76 -5.77 1.05
C ARG A 405 -18.17 -5.95 1.61
N LEU A 406 -18.54 -5.14 2.61
CA LEU A 406 -19.92 -5.10 3.12
C LEU A 406 -20.90 -4.70 2.00
N TRP A 407 -20.55 -3.70 1.18
CA TRP A 407 -21.34 -3.30 0.03
C TRP A 407 -21.48 -4.44 -0.99
N GLU A 408 -20.39 -5.09 -1.38
CA GLU A 408 -20.38 -6.16 -2.37
C GLU A 408 -21.10 -7.43 -1.91
N SER A 409 -20.99 -7.78 -0.63
CA SER A 409 -21.62 -8.97 -0.06
C SER A 409 -23.14 -8.83 0.16
N ARG A 410 -23.66 -7.60 0.28
CA ARG A 410 -25.08 -7.31 0.61
C ARG A 410 -25.55 -7.92 1.93
N GLN A 411 -24.63 -8.35 2.78
CA GLN A 411 -24.96 -9.03 4.03
C GLN A 411 -25.41 -8.02 5.08
N PHE A 412 -26.50 -8.32 5.79
CA PHE A 412 -27.08 -7.46 6.83
C PHE A 412 -27.75 -6.17 6.33
N CYS A 413 -28.12 -6.09 5.06
CA CYS A 413 -28.92 -4.97 4.56
C CYS A 413 -30.24 -4.83 5.34
N ASP A 414 -30.58 -3.60 5.69
CA ASP A 414 -31.73 -3.21 6.53
C ASP A 414 -32.60 -2.13 5.87
N VAL A 415 -32.20 -1.64 4.69
CA VAL A 415 -32.93 -0.69 3.85
C VAL A 415 -32.90 -1.09 2.38
N GLU A 416 -34.01 -0.89 1.70
CA GLU A 416 -34.15 -1.05 0.26
C GLU A 416 -34.66 0.26 -0.37
N PHE A 417 -33.90 0.77 -1.35
CA PHE A 417 -34.25 1.97 -2.09
C PHE A 417 -34.97 1.59 -3.38
N VAL A 418 -36.19 2.11 -3.57
CA VAL A 418 -37.00 1.90 -4.77
C VAL A 418 -36.81 3.10 -5.70
N LEU A 419 -36.26 2.86 -6.89
CA LEU A 419 -35.67 3.88 -7.74
C LEU A 419 -36.40 4.03 -9.08
N GLY A 420 -36.57 5.29 -9.50
CA GLY A 420 -37.12 5.65 -10.80
C GLY A 420 -38.58 5.23 -11.00
N GLU A 421 -39.05 5.34 -12.25
CA GLU A 421 -40.39 4.90 -12.65
C GLU A 421 -40.49 3.37 -12.83
N LYS A 422 -39.34 2.72 -13.03
CA LYS A 422 -39.23 1.26 -13.19
C LYS A 422 -39.23 0.50 -11.85
N GLU A 423 -39.25 1.23 -10.73
CA GLU A 423 -39.22 0.68 -9.37
C GLU A 423 -38.07 -0.32 -9.15
N GLU A 424 -36.90 -0.01 -9.67
CA GLU A 424 -35.70 -0.84 -9.47
C GLU A 424 -35.22 -0.74 -8.02
N CYS A 425 -34.89 -1.87 -7.40
CA CYS A 425 -34.50 -1.93 -5.98
C CYS A 425 -32.99 -2.00 -5.79
N VAL A 426 -32.44 -1.15 -4.93
CA VAL A 426 -31.05 -1.21 -4.47
C VAL A 426 -31.01 -1.32 -2.96
N GLN A 427 -30.37 -2.39 -2.46
CA GLN A 427 -30.25 -2.63 -1.02
C GLN A 427 -29.05 -1.91 -0.42
N GLY A 428 -29.13 -1.60 0.88
CA GLY A 428 -28.06 -0.97 1.62
C GLY A 428 -28.19 -1.10 3.14
N HIS A 429 -27.33 -0.36 3.83
CA HIS A 429 -27.22 -0.33 5.28
C HIS A 429 -27.53 1.08 5.79
N VAL A 430 -28.55 1.23 6.63
CA VAL A 430 -28.97 2.49 7.24
C VAL A 430 -27.79 3.15 7.95
N ALA A 431 -26.99 2.38 8.69
CA ALA A 431 -25.83 2.89 9.42
C ALA A 431 -24.84 3.65 8.50
N ILE A 432 -24.46 3.04 7.37
CA ILE A 432 -23.50 3.65 6.43
C ILE A 432 -24.14 4.82 5.69
N VAL A 433 -25.37 4.67 5.21
CA VAL A 433 -26.03 5.70 4.38
C VAL A 433 -26.32 6.97 5.20
N THR A 434 -26.84 6.82 6.42
CA THR A 434 -27.19 7.96 7.27
C THR A 434 -25.96 8.68 7.82
N ALA A 435 -24.83 7.98 8.00
CA ALA A 435 -23.55 8.59 8.36
C ALA A 435 -23.01 9.49 7.23
N ARG A 436 -23.17 9.06 5.98
CA ARG A 436 -22.50 9.67 4.81
C ARG A 436 -23.36 10.65 4.02
N SER A 437 -24.69 10.60 4.16
CA SER A 437 -25.60 11.50 3.44
C SER A 437 -26.68 12.06 4.35
N ARG A 438 -26.61 13.37 4.61
CA ARG A 438 -27.64 14.10 5.35
C ARG A 438 -28.99 14.06 4.64
N TRP A 439 -28.99 14.08 3.31
CA TRP A 439 -30.23 14.02 2.51
C TRP A 439 -30.89 12.65 2.63
N LEU A 440 -30.14 11.56 2.43
CA LEU A 440 -30.68 10.20 2.57
C LEU A 440 -31.09 9.90 4.01
N ARG A 441 -30.37 10.45 5.00
CA ARG A 441 -30.75 10.41 6.41
C ARG A 441 -32.17 10.91 6.63
N ARG A 442 -32.52 12.09 6.10
CA ARG A 442 -33.88 12.64 6.20
C ARG A 442 -34.92 11.73 5.55
N LYS A 443 -34.62 11.14 4.39
CA LYS A 443 -35.54 10.22 3.70
C LYS A 443 -35.77 8.93 4.49
N ILE A 444 -34.72 8.37 5.08
CA ILE A 444 -34.79 7.18 5.94
C ILE A 444 -35.61 7.47 7.19
N THR A 445 -35.38 8.61 7.86
CA THR A 445 -36.17 9.02 9.04
C THR A 445 -37.65 9.14 8.69
N GLN A 446 -37.99 9.80 7.57
CA GLN A 446 -39.39 9.90 7.10
C GLN A 446 -40.01 8.54 6.79
N ALA A 447 -39.26 7.60 6.22
CA ALA A 447 -39.75 6.26 5.94
C ALA A 447 -40.01 5.47 7.25
N ARG A 448 -39.13 5.60 8.25
CA ARG A 448 -39.32 5.00 9.58
C ARG A 448 -40.55 5.55 10.28
N GLU A 449 -40.77 6.86 10.26
CA GLU A 449 -41.95 7.50 10.84
C GLU A 449 -43.25 7.01 10.18
N ARG A 450 -43.28 6.89 8.86
CA ARG A 450 -44.44 6.34 8.13
C ARG A 450 -44.71 4.88 8.48
N LEU A 451 -43.66 4.07 8.64
CA LEU A 451 -43.80 2.68 9.04
C LEU A 451 -44.35 2.58 10.47
N ALA A 452 -43.85 3.40 11.40
CA ALA A 452 -44.37 3.46 12.76
C ALA A 452 -45.87 3.83 12.79
N GLN A 453 -46.28 4.85 12.03
CA GLN A 453 -47.69 5.24 11.90
C GLN A 453 -48.57 4.12 11.33
N LYS A 454 -48.07 3.35 10.35
CA LYS A 454 -48.80 2.20 9.80
C LYS A 454 -48.97 1.10 10.84
N LEU A 455 -47.91 0.76 11.58
CA LEU A 455 -47.96 -0.25 12.64
C LEU A 455 -48.90 0.17 13.77
N GLU A 456 -48.93 1.45 14.15
CA GLU A 456 -49.87 1.99 15.12
C GLU A 456 -51.33 1.91 14.64
N GLN A 457 -51.57 2.21 13.36
CA GLN A 457 -52.91 2.08 12.74
C GLN A 457 -53.37 0.62 12.64
N GLU A 458 -52.46 -0.28 12.28
CA GLU A 458 -52.72 -1.73 12.22
C GLU A 458 -53.00 -2.27 13.64
N ALA A 459 -52.21 -1.90 14.65
CA ALA A 459 -52.43 -2.27 16.04
C ALA A 459 -53.76 -1.73 16.61
N ALA A 460 -54.23 -0.58 16.13
CA ALA A 460 -55.52 0.00 16.53
C ALA A 460 -56.74 -0.64 15.85
N SER A 461 -56.55 -1.43 14.78
CA SER A 461 -57.64 -2.01 13.97
C SER A 461 -57.94 -3.49 14.27
N VAL A 462 -57.17 -4.14 15.15
CA VAL A 462 -57.37 -5.54 15.54
C VAL A 462 -58.14 -5.63 16.88
N PRO A 463 -59.33 -6.27 16.94
CA PRO A 463 -60.00 -6.56 18.21
C PRO A 463 -59.19 -7.57 19.03
N ARG A 464 -59.05 -7.32 20.33
CA ARG A 464 -58.43 -8.25 21.30
C ARG A 464 -59.18 -9.59 21.33
N GLU A 465 -58.69 -10.61 20.62
CA GLU A 465 -58.98 -12.00 20.95
C GLU A 465 -57.71 -12.87 20.98
N ALA A 466 -57.61 -13.59 22.11
CA ALA A 466 -56.81 -14.76 22.47
C ALA A 466 -55.26 -14.72 22.37
N PRO A 467 -54.54 -14.99 23.48
CA PRO A 467 -53.09 -15.18 23.50
C PRO A 467 -52.75 -16.61 23.12
N GLY A 468 -51.95 -16.79 22.05
CA GLY A 468 -51.38 -18.10 21.76
C GLY A 468 -51.01 -18.34 20.31
N VAL A 469 -50.05 -17.58 19.76
CA VAL A 469 -49.17 -18.09 18.70
C VAL A 469 -47.78 -17.50 18.94
N THR A 470 -46.84 -18.36 19.29
CA THR A 470 -45.41 -18.06 19.32
C THR A 470 -44.98 -17.53 17.95
N ALA A 471 -44.59 -16.26 17.89
CA ALA A 471 -44.04 -15.63 16.70
C ALA A 471 -42.70 -16.29 16.35
N GLY A 472 -42.74 -17.24 15.43
CA GLY A 472 -41.55 -17.83 14.85
C GLY A 472 -40.81 -16.80 14.01
N GLY A 473 -39.62 -16.38 14.46
CA GLY A 473 -38.39 -16.19 13.68
C GLY A 473 -38.41 -15.46 12.33
N THR A 474 -39.42 -14.66 11.99
CA THR A 474 -39.39 -13.87 10.75
C THR A 474 -38.59 -12.59 10.95
N ARG A 475 -37.46 -12.49 10.24
CA ARG A 475 -36.61 -11.29 10.13
C ARG A 475 -37.50 -10.05 9.91
N PRO A 476 -37.29 -8.94 10.64
CA PRO A 476 -38.09 -7.73 10.44
C PRO A 476 -38.01 -7.29 8.96
N PRO A 477 -39.13 -6.83 8.37
CA PRO A 477 -39.16 -6.44 6.96
C PRO A 477 -38.19 -5.29 6.68
N LEU A 478 -37.54 -5.32 5.51
CA LEU A 478 -36.63 -4.26 5.06
C LEU A 478 -37.36 -2.91 5.02
N LEU A 479 -36.68 -1.83 5.44
CA LEU A 479 -37.22 -0.48 5.32
C LEU A 479 -37.21 -0.05 3.86
N HIS A 480 -38.39 0.25 3.28
CA HIS A 480 -38.48 0.69 1.89
C HIS A 480 -38.45 2.22 1.79
N VAL A 481 -37.56 2.77 0.96
CA VAL A 481 -37.37 4.21 0.73
C VAL A 481 -37.48 4.52 -0.76
N ALA A 482 -38.54 5.23 -1.17
CA ALA A 482 -38.75 5.59 -2.58
C ALA A 482 -38.01 6.88 -2.98
N ILE A 483 -37.26 6.82 -4.08
CA ILE A 483 -36.52 7.94 -4.69
C ILE A 483 -36.81 7.93 -6.20
N ARG A 484 -37.77 8.74 -6.64
CA ARG A 484 -38.25 8.74 -8.04
C ARG A 484 -37.28 9.46 -8.98
N GLU A 485 -36.49 10.37 -8.45
CA GLU A 485 -35.56 11.22 -9.18
C GLU A 485 -34.23 10.54 -9.57
N ALA A 486 -33.98 9.31 -9.12
CA ALA A 486 -32.74 8.58 -9.34
C ALA A 486 -32.98 7.28 -10.12
N GLU A 487 -32.08 6.98 -11.06
CA GLU A 487 -32.03 5.69 -11.76
C GLU A 487 -31.11 4.71 -11.02
N ALA A 488 -31.31 3.40 -11.20
CA ALA A 488 -30.58 2.37 -10.46
C ALA A 488 -29.06 2.44 -10.66
N ARG A 489 -28.59 2.46 -11.92
CA ARG A 489 -27.15 2.38 -12.22
C ARG A 489 -26.34 3.57 -11.68
N PRO A 490 -26.73 4.84 -11.87
CA PRO A 490 -26.05 5.97 -11.21
C PRO A 490 -26.15 5.90 -9.68
N PHE A 491 -27.28 5.45 -9.14
CA PHE A 491 -27.45 5.32 -7.69
C PHE A 491 -26.55 4.24 -7.09
N GLU A 492 -26.29 3.12 -7.78
CA GLU A 492 -25.33 2.11 -7.33
C GLU A 492 -23.90 2.65 -7.23
N VAL A 493 -23.48 3.49 -8.17
CA VAL A 493 -22.16 4.15 -8.12
C VAL A 493 -22.09 5.13 -6.96
N LEU A 494 -23.16 5.91 -6.74
CA LEU A 494 -23.28 6.79 -5.57
C LEU A 494 -23.21 6.00 -4.27
N MET A 495 -23.92 4.88 -4.19
CA MET A 495 -23.88 4.00 -3.02
C MET A 495 -22.48 3.44 -2.80
N GLN A 496 -21.81 2.93 -3.84
CA GLN A 496 -20.41 2.49 -3.72
C GLN A 496 -19.50 3.59 -3.16
N PHE A 497 -19.70 4.85 -3.56
CA PHE A 497 -18.99 5.99 -2.98
C PHE A 497 -19.28 6.18 -1.49
N LEU A 498 -20.52 6.02 -1.02
CA LEU A 498 -20.85 6.12 0.40
C LEU A 498 -20.08 5.07 1.25
N TYR A 499 -19.82 3.88 0.73
CA TYR A 499 -19.08 2.85 1.49
C TYR A 499 -17.56 3.04 1.37
N THR A 500 -17.08 3.41 0.19
CA THR A 500 -15.64 3.33 -0.11
C THR A 500 -14.94 4.68 -0.17
N ASP A 501 -15.68 5.79 -0.17
CA ASP A 501 -15.19 7.15 -0.46
C ASP A 501 -14.48 7.29 -1.83
N LYS A 502 -14.75 6.35 -2.73
CA LYS A 502 -14.12 6.24 -4.05
C LYS A 502 -15.19 6.03 -5.11
N ILE A 503 -14.91 6.51 -6.32
CA ILE A 503 -15.66 6.14 -7.52
C ILE A 503 -14.77 5.18 -8.31
N LYS A 504 -15.31 4.02 -8.73
CA LYS A 504 -14.62 3.18 -9.72
C LYS A 504 -14.72 3.88 -11.06
N TYR A 505 -13.60 4.39 -11.56
CA TYR A 505 -13.55 5.06 -12.84
C TYR A 505 -13.61 4.03 -13.97
N PRO A 506 -14.59 4.14 -14.87
CA PRO A 506 -14.60 3.30 -16.04
C PRO A 506 -13.49 3.71 -17.03
N ARG A 507 -13.27 2.89 -18.07
CA ARG A 507 -12.18 3.07 -19.04
C ARG A 507 -12.27 4.44 -19.71
N LYS A 508 -11.17 5.19 -19.66
CA LYS A 508 -11.09 6.55 -20.21
C LYS A 508 -11.46 6.57 -21.70
N GLY A 509 -12.35 7.49 -22.09
CA GLY A 509 -12.74 7.74 -23.48
C GLY A 509 -14.02 7.03 -23.96
N HIS A 510 -14.56 6.07 -23.20
CA HIS A 510 -15.87 5.51 -23.51
C HIS A 510 -16.99 6.49 -23.16
N VAL A 511 -17.75 6.93 -24.17
CA VAL A 511 -18.81 7.94 -24.03
C VAL A 511 -19.87 7.52 -23.00
N GLU A 512 -20.26 6.25 -23.00
CA GLU A 512 -21.27 5.71 -22.07
C GLU A 512 -20.86 5.86 -20.60
N ASP A 513 -19.58 5.71 -20.32
CA ASP A 513 -19.02 5.81 -18.97
C ASP A 513 -18.99 7.26 -18.48
N VAL A 514 -18.62 8.19 -19.38
CA VAL A 514 -18.67 9.63 -19.07
C VAL A 514 -20.12 10.05 -18.79
N LEU A 515 -21.08 9.58 -19.60
CA LEU A 515 -22.51 9.86 -19.40
C LEU A 515 -23.01 9.30 -18.06
N LEU A 516 -22.63 8.09 -17.68
CA LEU A 516 -22.96 7.52 -16.36
C LEU A 516 -22.46 8.42 -15.22
N ILE A 517 -21.21 8.88 -15.28
CA ILE A 517 -20.65 9.76 -14.24
C ILE A 517 -21.32 11.15 -14.25
N MET A 518 -21.84 11.63 -15.39
CA MET A 518 -22.65 12.86 -15.42
C MET A 518 -23.99 12.70 -14.69
N ASP A 519 -24.64 11.55 -14.80
CA ASP A 519 -25.86 11.26 -14.04
C ASP A 519 -25.55 11.13 -12.54
N VAL A 520 -24.43 10.51 -12.17
CA VAL A 520 -23.94 10.48 -10.77
C VAL A 520 -23.63 11.90 -10.27
N TYR A 521 -23.04 12.77 -11.08
CA TYR A 521 -22.78 14.17 -10.74
C TYR A 521 -24.08 14.93 -10.43
N LYS A 522 -25.13 14.71 -11.22
CA LYS A 522 -26.45 15.28 -10.96
C LYS A 522 -27.02 14.80 -9.61
N LEU A 523 -26.89 13.50 -9.31
CA LEU A 523 -27.29 12.95 -8.01
C LEU A 523 -26.47 13.52 -6.84
N ALA A 524 -25.17 13.74 -7.04
CA ALA A 524 -24.31 14.33 -6.03
C ALA A 524 -24.75 15.76 -5.66
N LEU A 525 -25.11 16.57 -6.67
CA LEU A 525 -25.67 17.91 -6.47
C LEU A 525 -27.02 17.87 -5.74
N SER A 526 -27.92 16.99 -6.15
CA SER A 526 -29.26 16.91 -5.54
C SER A 526 -29.21 16.37 -4.10
N PHE A 527 -28.29 15.46 -3.80
CA PHE A 527 -28.14 14.85 -2.47
C PHE A 527 -27.15 15.62 -1.57
N GLN A 528 -26.57 16.73 -2.07
CA GLN A 528 -25.64 17.60 -1.36
C GLN A 528 -24.35 16.88 -0.91
N LEU A 529 -23.77 16.08 -1.82
CA LEU A 529 -22.54 15.33 -1.60
C LEU A 529 -21.33 16.07 -2.23
N CYS A 530 -20.80 17.09 -1.55
CA CYS A 530 -19.75 17.98 -2.09
C CYS A 530 -18.50 17.22 -2.58
N ARG A 531 -18.05 16.21 -1.82
CA ARG A 531 -16.88 15.41 -2.20
C ARG A 531 -17.12 14.60 -3.47
N LEU A 532 -18.30 13.99 -3.60
CA LEU A 532 -18.70 13.23 -4.79
C LEU A 532 -18.86 14.15 -6.00
N GLU A 533 -19.44 15.34 -5.81
CA GLU A 533 -19.57 16.38 -6.83
C GLU A 533 -18.20 16.70 -7.45
N GLN A 534 -17.20 16.99 -6.61
CA GLN A 534 -15.84 17.30 -7.08
C GLN A 534 -15.19 16.12 -7.81
N LEU A 535 -15.31 14.91 -7.27
CA LEU A 535 -14.76 13.70 -7.88
C LEU A 535 -15.32 13.46 -9.28
N CYS A 536 -16.64 13.57 -9.44
CA CYS A 536 -17.30 13.42 -10.73
C CYS A 536 -16.87 14.54 -11.70
N ARG A 537 -16.87 15.80 -11.24
CA ARG A 537 -16.46 16.95 -12.06
C ARG A 537 -15.04 16.78 -12.60
N GLN A 538 -14.09 16.50 -11.73
CA GLN A 538 -12.68 16.36 -12.12
C GLN A 538 -12.47 15.15 -13.06
N TYR A 539 -13.18 14.03 -12.85
CA TYR A 539 -13.13 12.89 -13.77
C TYR A 539 -13.65 13.26 -15.16
N ILE A 540 -14.80 13.92 -15.23
CA ILE A 540 -15.41 14.30 -16.51
C ILE A 540 -14.49 15.28 -17.23
N GLU A 541 -14.03 16.34 -16.56
CA GLU A 541 -13.08 17.32 -17.12
C GLU A 541 -11.79 16.65 -17.64
N ALA A 542 -11.27 15.63 -16.95
CA ALA A 542 -10.09 14.88 -17.39
C ALA A 542 -10.36 13.91 -18.55
N SER A 543 -11.61 13.53 -18.77
CA SER A 543 -12.05 12.54 -19.77
C SER A 543 -12.62 13.16 -21.04
N VAL A 544 -12.92 14.45 -21.05
CA VAL A 544 -13.34 15.18 -22.26
C VAL A 544 -12.18 15.21 -23.27
N ASP A 545 -12.46 14.72 -24.48
CA ASP A 545 -11.55 14.75 -25.61
C ASP A 545 -12.28 15.15 -26.91
N LEU A 546 -11.56 15.14 -28.03
CA LEU A 546 -12.12 15.51 -29.33
C LEU A 546 -13.27 14.59 -29.77
N GLN A 547 -13.27 13.31 -29.37
CA GLN A 547 -14.25 12.32 -29.83
C GLN A 547 -15.57 12.43 -29.06
N ASN A 548 -15.52 12.80 -27.78
CA ASN A 548 -16.71 12.77 -26.91
C ASN A 548 -17.27 14.16 -26.53
N VAL A 549 -16.54 15.26 -26.75
CA VAL A 549 -16.91 16.59 -26.21
C VAL A 549 -18.31 17.06 -26.60
N LEU A 550 -18.78 16.76 -27.81
CA LEU A 550 -20.10 17.20 -28.28
C LEU A 550 -21.24 16.51 -27.54
N VAL A 551 -21.12 15.19 -27.34
CA VAL A 551 -22.10 14.39 -26.59
C VAL A 551 -22.14 14.80 -25.12
N VAL A 552 -20.96 15.04 -24.52
CA VAL A 552 -20.85 15.53 -23.14
C VAL A 552 -21.47 16.92 -23.01
N CYS A 553 -21.24 17.82 -23.97
CA CYS A 553 -21.79 19.18 -23.96
C CYS A 553 -23.33 19.18 -24.05
N GLU A 554 -23.90 18.36 -24.93
CA GLU A 554 -25.36 18.20 -25.06
C GLU A 554 -25.97 17.62 -23.78
N SER A 555 -25.37 16.56 -23.24
CA SER A 555 -25.85 15.97 -21.99
C SER A 555 -25.77 16.95 -20.81
N ALA A 556 -24.71 17.78 -20.75
CA ALA A 556 -24.55 18.80 -19.71
C ALA A 556 -25.66 19.86 -19.81
N ALA A 557 -26.07 20.24 -21.03
CA ALA A 557 -27.21 21.14 -21.23
C ALA A 557 -28.53 20.50 -20.79
N ARG A 558 -28.77 19.24 -21.16
CA ARG A 558 -29.98 18.47 -20.80
C ARG A 558 -30.12 18.29 -19.28
N LEU A 559 -29.01 17.97 -18.60
CA LEU A 559 -28.96 17.79 -17.15
C LEU A 559 -28.83 19.11 -16.36
N GLN A 560 -28.79 20.26 -17.05
CA GLN A 560 -28.66 21.60 -16.47
C GLN A 560 -27.36 21.81 -15.66
N LEU A 561 -26.26 21.18 -16.09
CA LEU A 561 -24.95 21.24 -15.45
C LEU A 561 -24.12 22.40 -16.02
N SER A 562 -24.38 23.62 -15.53
CA SER A 562 -23.80 24.86 -16.08
C SER A 562 -22.26 24.89 -16.11
N GLN A 563 -21.61 24.44 -15.05
CA GLN A 563 -20.14 24.44 -14.94
C GLN A 563 -19.48 23.49 -15.95
N LEU A 564 -20.01 22.29 -16.12
CA LEU A 564 -19.50 21.33 -17.10
C LEU A 564 -19.77 21.78 -18.53
N LYS A 565 -20.95 22.35 -18.79
CA LYS A 565 -21.29 22.92 -20.09
C LYS A 565 -20.27 24.00 -20.47
N GLU A 566 -19.94 24.91 -19.54
CA GLU A 566 -18.93 25.94 -19.75
C GLU A 566 -17.53 25.34 -20.02
N HIS A 567 -17.12 24.29 -19.32
CA HIS A 567 -15.87 23.58 -19.59
C HIS A 567 -15.83 22.99 -21.02
N CYS A 568 -16.90 22.33 -21.45
CA CYS A 568 -17.01 21.76 -22.79
C CYS A 568 -16.96 22.85 -23.87
N LEU A 569 -17.70 23.94 -23.68
CA LEU A 569 -17.67 25.08 -24.61
C LEU A 569 -16.25 25.66 -24.73
N ASN A 570 -15.56 25.84 -23.61
CA ASN A 570 -14.17 26.31 -23.58
C ASN A 570 -13.20 25.34 -24.27
N PHE A 571 -13.43 24.02 -24.18
CA PHE A 571 -12.65 23.01 -24.89
C PHE A 571 -12.86 23.10 -26.41
N VAL A 572 -14.10 23.24 -26.87
CA VAL A 572 -14.48 23.30 -28.29
C VAL A 572 -13.92 24.55 -28.96
N VAL A 573 -13.98 25.72 -28.32
CA VAL A 573 -13.57 27.00 -28.96
C VAL A 573 -12.05 27.20 -29.05
N LYS A 574 -11.24 26.33 -28.42
CA LYS A 574 -9.77 26.35 -28.56
C LYS A 574 -9.38 26.24 -30.03
N GLU A 575 -8.44 27.07 -30.47
CA GLU A 575 -8.02 27.14 -31.88
C GLU A 575 -7.57 25.80 -32.45
N SER A 576 -6.91 24.96 -31.64
CA SER A 576 -6.45 23.63 -32.03
C SER A 576 -7.58 22.62 -32.25
N HIS A 577 -8.77 22.83 -31.68
CA HIS A 577 -9.85 21.85 -31.64
C HIS A 577 -11.04 22.24 -32.52
N PHE A 578 -11.37 23.53 -32.59
CA PHE A 578 -12.60 24.04 -33.20
C PHE A 578 -12.87 23.53 -34.63
N ASN A 579 -11.85 23.59 -35.50
CA ASN A 579 -11.99 23.14 -36.88
C ASN A 579 -12.24 21.63 -36.98
N GLN A 580 -11.66 20.84 -36.08
CA GLN A 580 -11.87 19.39 -36.07
C GLN A 580 -13.27 19.05 -35.57
N VAL A 581 -13.73 19.75 -34.54
CA VAL A 581 -15.04 19.51 -33.90
C VAL A 581 -16.21 19.87 -34.81
N ILE A 582 -16.13 20.97 -35.58
CA ILE A 582 -17.21 21.36 -36.52
C ILE A 582 -17.37 20.37 -37.67
N MET A 583 -16.28 19.73 -38.09
CA MET A 583 -16.29 18.77 -39.20
C MET A 583 -16.78 17.37 -38.78
N MET A 584 -17.14 17.19 -37.50
CA MET A 584 -17.69 15.93 -36.97
C MET A 584 -19.17 15.79 -37.32
N LYS A 585 -19.60 14.57 -37.62
CA LYS A 585 -21.01 14.25 -37.95
C LYS A 585 -21.95 14.51 -36.78
N GLU A 586 -21.42 14.40 -35.58
CA GLU A 586 -22.11 14.62 -34.31
C GLU A 586 -22.52 16.09 -34.15
N PHE A 587 -21.78 17.04 -34.76
CA PHE A 587 -22.08 18.46 -34.69
C PHE A 587 -23.40 18.80 -35.39
N GLU A 588 -23.71 18.13 -36.49
CA GLU A 588 -24.97 18.30 -37.24
C GLU A 588 -26.21 17.86 -36.43
N ARG A 589 -26.01 16.98 -35.45
CA ARG A 589 -27.08 16.41 -34.63
C ARG A 589 -27.38 17.22 -33.36
N LEU A 590 -26.55 18.21 -33.04
CA LEU A 590 -26.73 19.03 -31.85
C LEU A 590 -27.99 19.91 -31.95
N SER A 591 -28.60 20.17 -30.78
CA SER A 591 -29.72 21.11 -30.70
C SER A 591 -29.34 22.51 -31.20
N SER A 592 -30.26 23.15 -31.96
CA SER A 592 -30.05 24.50 -32.51
C SER A 592 -29.61 25.56 -31.49
N PRO A 593 -30.13 25.59 -30.24
CA PRO A 593 -29.65 26.51 -29.22
C PRO A 593 -28.17 26.33 -28.86
N LEU A 594 -27.69 25.08 -28.79
CA LEU A 594 -26.31 24.78 -28.42
C LEU A 594 -25.32 25.15 -29.54
N ILE A 595 -25.70 24.95 -30.80
CA ILE A 595 -24.91 25.37 -31.97
C ILE A 595 -24.73 26.89 -31.96
N VAL A 596 -25.81 27.65 -31.76
CA VAL A 596 -25.77 29.12 -31.69
C VAL A 596 -24.84 29.57 -30.56
N GLU A 597 -24.89 28.89 -29.42
CA GLU A 597 -24.06 29.19 -28.26
C GLU A 597 -22.57 28.94 -28.52
N ILE A 598 -22.21 27.82 -29.16
CA ILE A 598 -20.83 27.51 -29.57
C ILE A 598 -20.28 28.60 -30.52
N VAL A 599 -21.06 28.97 -31.54
CA VAL A 599 -20.67 29.99 -32.52
C VAL A 599 -20.50 31.35 -31.85
N ARG A 600 -21.43 31.74 -30.97
CA ARG A 600 -21.36 33.00 -30.23
C ARG A 600 -20.14 33.06 -29.31
N ARG A 601 -19.82 31.95 -28.64
CA ARG A 601 -18.64 31.83 -27.76
C ARG A 601 -17.32 31.99 -28.52
N LYS A 602 -17.26 31.52 -29.78
CA LYS A 602 -16.08 31.71 -30.65
C LYS A 602 -15.92 33.16 -31.10
N GLN A 603 -17.03 33.84 -31.41
CA GLN A 603 -17.02 35.24 -31.83
C GLN A 603 -16.74 36.21 -30.69
N GLN A 604 -17.21 35.91 -29.47
CA GLN A 604 -17.04 36.72 -28.27
C GLN A 604 -16.62 35.84 -27.08
N PRO A 605 -15.30 35.61 -26.90
CA PRO A 605 -14.81 34.86 -25.75
C PRO A 605 -15.10 35.61 -24.44
N PRO A 606 -15.52 34.90 -23.36
CA PRO A 606 -15.76 35.51 -22.07
C PRO A 606 -14.47 36.09 -21.47
N PRO A 607 -14.55 37.18 -20.69
CA PRO A 607 -13.43 37.59 -19.84
C PRO A 607 -13.13 36.48 -18.82
N ARG A 608 -11.85 36.12 -18.67
CA ARG A 608 -11.39 35.17 -17.65
C ARG A 608 -11.66 35.76 -16.27
N THR A 609 -12.53 35.15 -15.50
CA THR A 609 -12.70 35.43 -14.07
C THR A 609 -11.82 34.47 -13.27
N PRO A 610 -10.83 34.95 -12.51
CA PRO A 610 -10.13 34.13 -11.53
C PRO A 610 -11.13 33.67 -10.47
N SER A 611 -11.26 32.36 -10.29
CA SER A 611 -12.05 31.79 -9.21
C SER A 611 -11.15 31.68 -7.97
N ASP A 612 -11.19 32.70 -7.11
CA ASP A 612 -10.43 32.77 -5.85
C ASP A 612 -11.19 32.22 -4.63
N GLN A 613 -12.25 31.43 -4.83
CA GLN A 613 -12.99 30.85 -3.71
C GLN A 613 -12.36 29.52 -3.27
N PRO A 614 -12.09 29.32 -1.97
CA PRO A 614 -11.67 28.02 -1.46
C PRO A 614 -12.78 27.00 -1.74
N VAL A 615 -12.46 25.97 -2.51
CA VAL A 615 -13.43 24.94 -2.88
C VAL A 615 -13.70 24.08 -1.65
N ASP A 616 -14.96 24.01 -1.18
CA ASP A 616 -15.36 23.12 -0.09
C ASP A 616 -15.33 21.66 -0.56
N ILE A 617 -14.33 20.90 -0.09
CA ILE A 617 -14.09 19.50 -0.45
C ILE A 617 -15.05 18.54 0.27
N GLY A 618 -15.86 19.04 1.21
CA GLY A 618 -16.75 18.22 2.03
C GLY A 618 -16.01 17.31 3.01
N THR A 619 -16.72 16.36 3.61
CA THR A 619 -16.20 15.44 4.62
C THR A 619 -15.74 14.11 4.02
N SER A 620 -14.72 13.50 4.65
CA SER A 620 -14.24 12.15 4.31
C SER A 620 -15.00 11.05 5.06
N LEU A 621 -14.91 9.81 4.56
CA LEU A 621 -15.46 8.62 5.25
C LEU A 621 -15.06 8.54 6.73
N ILE A 622 -13.78 8.79 7.03
CA ILE A 622 -13.24 8.72 8.39
C ILE A 622 -13.90 9.79 9.29
N GLN A 623 -14.03 11.02 8.80
CA GLN A 623 -14.65 12.12 9.56
C GLN A 623 -16.13 11.86 9.82
N ASP A 624 -16.87 11.38 8.81
CA ASP A 624 -18.29 11.07 8.95
C ASP A 624 -18.50 9.93 9.96
N MET A 625 -17.72 8.85 9.88
CA MET A 625 -17.82 7.72 10.80
C MET A 625 -17.39 8.07 12.23
N LYS A 626 -16.41 8.97 12.38
CA LYS A 626 -16.04 9.52 13.69
C LYS A 626 -17.21 10.28 14.33
N ALA A 627 -17.80 11.22 13.60
CA ALA A 627 -18.97 11.97 14.09
C ALA A 627 -20.17 11.04 14.40
N TYR A 628 -20.29 9.95 13.64
CA TYR A 628 -21.32 8.94 13.84
C TYR A 628 -21.17 8.19 15.17
N LEU A 629 -19.94 7.76 15.52
CA LEU A 629 -19.64 7.12 16.81
C LEU A 629 -19.79 8.09 18.00
N GLU A 630 -19.43 9.37 17.80
CA GLU A 630 -19.48 10.43 18.82
C GLU A 630 -20.90 10.95 19.11
N GLY A 631 -21.92 10.47 18.37
CA GLY A 631 -23.33 10.68 18.74
C GLY A 631 -24.28 10.92 17.57
N ALA A 632 -23.80 11.28 16.38
CA ALA A 632 -24.68 11.60 15.24
C ALA A 632 -25.49 10.38 14.75
N GLY A 633 -25.06 9.16 15.09
CA GLY A 633 -25.72 7.90 14.75
C GLY A 633 -26.58 7.28 15.85
N ALA A 634 -26.70 7.90 17.04
CA ALA A 634 -27.32 7.23 18.20
C ALA A 634 -28.76 6.73 17.97
N GLU A 635 -29.53 7.41 17.12
CA GLU A 635 -30.91 7.03 16.77
C GLU A 635 -31.01 5.85 15.78
N PHE A 636 -29.89 5.41 15.22
CA PHE A 636 -29.80 4.32 14.24
C PHE A 636 -29.10 3.07 14.79
N CYS A 637 -28.68 3.09 16.07
CA CYS A 637 -28.12 1.93 16.73
C CYS A 637 -29.12 0.77 16.78
N ASP A 638 -28.68 -0.42 16.40
CA ASP A 638 -29.50 -1.64 16.25
C ASP A 638 -28.98 -2.81 17.11
N ILE A 639 -27.95 -2.55 17.93
CA ILE A 639 -27.37 -3.49 18.90
C ILE A 639 -26.81 -2.74 20.11
N THR A 640 -26.81 -3.42 21.27
CA THR A 640 -26.18 -2.90 22.50
C THR A 640 -25.02 -3.80 22.91
N LEU A 641 -23.84 -3.23 23.08
CA LEU A 641 -22.65 -3.90 23.58
C LEU A 641 -22.56 -3.69 25.09
N LEU A 642 -22.45 -4.77 25.87
CA LEU A 642 -22.34 -4.73 27.32
C LEU A 642 -20.88 -4.91 27.74
N LEU A 643 -20.31 -3.89 28.37
CA LEU A 643 -18.98 -3.97 29.00
C LEU A 643 -19.17 -3.96 30.51
N ASP A 644 -18.97 -5.11 31.17
CA ASP A 644 -19.16 -5.26 32.63
C ASP A 644 -20.53 -4.72 33.11
N GLY A 645 -21.59 -5.07 32.37
CA GLY A 645 -22.96 -4.61 32.64
C GLY A 645 -23.26 -3.17 32.21
N HIS A 646 -22.29 -2.41 31.69
CA HIS A 646 -22.52 -1.08 31.14
C HIS A 646 -22.93 -1.14 29.66
N PRO A 647 -24.14 -0.68 29.29
CA PRO A 647 -24.62 -0.71 27.91
C PRO A 647 -24.00 0.40 27.05
N ARG A 648 -23.54 0.01 25.86
CA ARG A 648 -23.04 0.90 24.81
C ARG A 648 -23.74 0.58 23.48
N PRO A 649 -24.65 1.45 22.99
CA PRO A 649 -25.29 1.28 21.69
C PRO A 649 -24.27 1.30 20.55
N ALA A 650 -24.48 0.46 19.53
CA ALA A 650 -23.63 0.33 18.35
C ALA A 650 -24.43 -0.08 17.09
N HIS A 651 -23.73 -0.27 15.97
CA HIS A 651 -24.31 -0.59 14.67
C HIS A 651 -23.79 -1.94 14.15
N LYS A 652 -24.68 -2.91 13.89
CA LYS A 652 -24.32 -4.26 13.43
C LYS A 652 -23.55 -4.25 12.12
N ALA A 653 -24.02 -3.48 11.14
CA ALA A 653 -23.39 -3.39 9.83
C ALA A 653 -21.92 -2.94 9.93
N ILE A 654 -21.63 -1.95 10.80
CA ILE A 654 -20.28 -1.44 11.01
C ILE A 654 -19.40 -2.49 11.72
N LEU A 655 -19.92 -3.14 12.77
CA LEU A 655 -19.21 -4.19 13.50
C LEU A 655 -18.87 -5.38 12.59
N ALA A 656 -19.86 -5.89 11.85
CA ALA A 656 -19.70 -7.02 10.94
C ALA A 656 -18.73 -6.73 9.79
N ALA A 657 -18.74 -5.50 9.26
CA ALA A 657 -17.79 -5.13 8.21
C ALA A 657 -16.33 -5.21 8.66
N ARG A 658 -16.06 -4.97 9.95
CA ARG A 658 -14.69 -4.83 10.47
C ARG A 658 -14.18 -6.10 11.16
N SER A 659 -15.07 -7.04 11.48
CA SER A 659 -14.79 -8.19 12.33
C SER A 659 -15.58 -9.41 11.87
N SER A 660 -14.84 -10.46 11.52
CA SER A 660 -15.41 -11.76 11.17
C SER A 660 -16.12 -12.43 12.36
N TYR A 661 -15.71 -12.14 13.60
CA TYR A 661 -16.42 -12.58 14.80
C TYR A 661 -17.83 -12.01 14.88
N PHE A 662 -17.97 -10.68 14.79
CA PHE A 662 -19.29 -10.03 14.81
C PHE A 662 -20.15 -10.48 13.62
N GLU A 663 -19.55 -10.62 12.44
CA GLU A 663 -20.22 -11.16 11.27
C GLU A 663 -20.78 -12.58 11.51
N ALA A 664 -19.97 -13.50 12.02
CA ALA A 664 -20.38 -14.87 12.27
C ALA A 664 -21.45 -14.95 13.36
N MET A 665 -21.30 -14.17 14.43
CA MET A 665 -22.27 -14.07 15.53
C MET A 665 -23.63 -13.57 15.03
N PHE A 666 -23.68 -12.50 14.25
CA PHE A 666 -24.97 -11.97 13.75
C PHE A 666 -25.64 -12.88 12.72
N ARG A 667 -24.90 -13.78 12.08
CA ARG A 667 -25.50 -14.81 11.22
C ARG A 667 -26.06 -16.00 11.98
N SER A 668 -25.37 -16.43 13.03
CA SER A 668 -25.54 -17.77 13.58
C SER A 668 -26.16 -17.76 14.98
N PHE A 669 -25.86 -16.74 15.79
CA PHE A 669 -26.20 -16.69 17.22
C PHE A 669 -26.51 -15.24 17.65
N MET A 670 -27.55 -14.64 17.06
CA MET A 670 -27.99 -13.31 17.49
C MET A 670 -28.78 -13.41 18.81
N PRO A 671 -28.39 -12.69 19.88
CA PRO A 671 -29.14 -12.67 21.14
C PRO A 671 -30.56 -12.09 20.95
N GLU A 672 -31.55 -12.70 21.60
CA GLU A 672 -32.97 -12.31 21.48
C GLU A 672 -33.25 -10.90 22.01
N ASP A 673 -32.49 -10.47 23.03
CA ASP A 673 -32.56 -9.13 23.64
C ASP A 673 -31.73 -8.08 22.89
N GLY A 674 -30.99 -8.48 21.87
CA GLY A 674 -30.09 -7.60 21.11
C GLY A 674 -28.88 -7.09 21.91
N GLN A 675 -28.52 -7.75 23.01
CA GLN A 675 -27.40 -7.37 23.87
C GLN A 675 -26.23 -8.36 23.72
N VAL A 676 -25.02 -7.84 23.53
CA VAL A 676 -23.81 -8.66 23.35
C VAL A 676 -22.79 -8.30 24.42
N ASN A 677 -22.41 -9.27 25.24
CA ASN A 677 -21.33 -9.11 26.22
C ASN A 677 -19.96 -9.04 25.52
N ILE A 678 -19.17 -8.05 25.90
CA ILE A 678 -17.84 -7.80 25.36
C ILE A 678 -16.77 -8.31 26.33
N SER A 679 -16.03 -9.32 25.90
CA SER A 679 -14.80 -9.81 26.52
C SER A 679 -13.76 -10.16 25.46
N ILE A 680 -12.48 -10.14 25.81
CA ILE A 680 -11.36 -10.61 25.00
C ILE A 680 -10.81 -11.87 25.70
N GLY A 681 -11.22 -13.04 25.23
CA GLY A 681 -11.02 -14.29 25.96
C GLY A 681 -11.73 -14.25 27.33
N GLU A 682 -10.99 -14.53 28.39
CA GLU A 682 -11.47 -14.47 29.77
C GLU A 682 -11.34 -13.06 30.39
N MET A 683 -10.75 -12.10 29.67
CA MET A 683 -10.47 -10.76 30.17
C MET A 683 -11.53 -9.75 29.71
N VAL A 684 -11.98 -8.89 30.64
CA VAL A 684 -12.84 -7.74 30.31
C VAL A 684 -11.96 -6.49 30.16
N PRO A 685 -11.93 -5.85 28.99
CA PRO A 685 -11.06 -4.69 28.76
C PRO A 685 -11.52 -3.49 29.60
N SER A 686 -10.59 -2.56 29.86
CA SER A 686 -10.95 -1.29 30.48
C SER A 686 -11.95 -0.52 29.60
N ARG A 687 -12.75 0.37 30.20
CA ARG A 687 -13.67 1.23 29.44
C ARG A 687 -12.96 2.06 28.38
N GLN A 688 -11.75 2.55 28.67
CA GLN A 688 -10.95 3.34 27.73
C GLN A 688 -10.46 2.47 26.57
N ALA A 689 -9.95 1.28 26.84
CA ALA A 689 -9.55 0.32 25.83
C ALA A 689 -10.73 -0.10 24.95
N PHE A 690 -11.91 -0.34 25.54
CA PHE A 690 -13.11 -0.65 24.78
C PHE A 690 -13.53 0.49 23.83
N GLU A 691 -13.51 1.75 24.29
CA GLU A 691 -13.76 2.89 23.41
C GLU A 691 -12.67 3.01 22.32
N SER A 692 -11.40 2.78 22.64
CA SER A 692 -10.29 2.75 21.67
C SER A 692 -10.50 1.67 20.59
N MET A 693 -11.03 0.50 20.96
CA MET A 693 -11.43 -0.55 20.02
C MET A 693 -12.57 -0.10 19.11
N LEU A 694 -13.59 0.57 19.65
CA LEU A 694 -14.70 1.11 18.84
C LEU A 694 -14.22 2.19 17.86
N ARG A 695 -13.30 3.07 18.27
CA ARG A 695 -12.69 4.07 17.37
C ARG A 695 -11.96 3.40 16.21
N TYR A 696 -11.22 2.33 16.48
CA TYR A 696 -10.56 1.53 15.44
C TYR A 696 -11.58 0.88 14.49
N ILE A 697 -12.67 0.29 15.02
CA ILE A 697 -13.72 -0.33 14.21
C ILE A 697 -14.38 0.72 13.31
N TYR A 698 -14.87 1.83 13.86
CA TYR A 698 -15.70 2.79 13.12
C TYR A 698 -14.90 3.59 12.08
N TYR A 699 -13.71 4.07 12.44
CA TYR A 699 -12.96 4.99 11.59
C TYR A 699 -11.44 4.74 11.56
N GLY A 700 -10.98 3.59 12.07
CA GLY A 700 -9.60 3.12 11.88
C GLY A 700 -8.54 3.84 12.72
N GLU A 701 -8.94 4.59 13.74
CA GLU A 701 -8.00 5.25 14.65
C GLU A 701 -7.29 4.23 15.54
N VAL A 702 -5.97 4.40 15.64
CA VAL A 702 -5.12 3.56 16.47
C VAL A 702 -4.43 4.36 17.58
N ASN A 703 -4.52 5.69 17.57
CA ASN A 703 -3.88 6.51 18.59
C ASN A 703 -4.53 6.27 19.95
N MET A 704 -3.80 5.66 20.88
CA MET A 704 -4.28 5.32 22.21
C MET A 704 -3.12 5.26 23.21
N PRO A 705 -3.39 5.38 24.52
CA PRO A 705 -2.36 5.17 25.55
C PRO A 705 -1.75 3.75 25.52
N PRO A 706 -0.50 3.57 25.97
CA PRO A 706 0.14 2.26 26.03
C PRO A 706 -0.60 1.24 26.90
N GLU A 707 -1.24 1.68 27.98
CA GLU A 707 -2.07 0.83 28.84
C GLU A 707 -3.26 0.22 28.08
N ASP A 708 -3.96 1.00 27.24
CA ASP A 708 -5.04 0.51 26.37
C ASP A 708 -4.51 -0.47 25.32
N SER A 709 -3.30 -0.21 24.81
CA SER A 709 -2.66 -1.07 23.80
C SER A 709 -2.42 -2.48 24.32
N LEU A 710 -2.18 -2.64 25.61
CA LEU A 710 -1.97 -3.95 26.21
C LEU A 710 -3.26 -4.77 26.28
N TYR A 711 -4.39 -4.14 26.61
CA TYR A 711 -5.70 -4.79 26.58
C TYR A 711 -6.10 -5.17 25.15
N LEU A 712 -5.83 -4.30 24.18
CA LEU A 712 -6.23 -4.50 22.79
C LEU A 712 -5.27 -5.35 21.96
N PHE A 713 -4.11 -5.72 22.50
CA PHE A 713 -3.11 -6.49 21.76
C PHE A 713 -3.67 -7.83 21.21
N ALA A 714 -4.51 -8.51 22.00
CA ALA A 714 -5.15 -9.78 21.61
C ALA A 714 -6.48 -9.59 20.84
N ALA A 715 -7.03 -8.38 20.82
CA ALA A 715 -8.35 -8.10 20.24
C ALA A 715 -8.44 -8.46 18.74
N PRO A 716 -7.43 -8.20 17.89
CA PRO A 716 -7.52 -8.52 16.46
C PRO A 716 -7.66 -10.01 16.17
N TYR A 717 -7.00 -10.87 16.94
CA TYR A 717 -7.12 -12.32 16.81
C TYR A 717 -8.49 -12.79 17.32
N TYR A 718 -8.86 -12.34 18.54
CA TYR A 718 -10.11 -12.77 19.17
C TYR A 718 -11.36 -12.36 18.39
N TYR A 719 -11.44 -11.09 17.97
CA TYR A 719 -12.55 -10.59 17.16
C TYR A 719 -12.36 -10.82 15.66
N GLY A 720 -11.27 -11.43 15.22
CA GLY A 720 -10.99 -11.71 13.81
C GLY A 720 -11.10 -10.47 12.93
N PHE A 721 -10.38 -9.40 13.27
CA PHE A 721 -10.31 -8.21 12.43
C PHE A 721 -9.61 -8.55 11.10
N TYR A 722 -10.09 -7.97 10.00
CA TYR A 722 -9.60 -8.27 8.66
C TYR A 722 -8.16 -7.83 8.38
N ASN A 723 -7.53 -7.11 9.31
CA ASN A 723 -6.15 -6.68 9.22
C ASN A 723 -5.52 -6.56 10.63
N ASN A 724 -4.25 -6.92 10.73
CA ASN A 724 -3.42 -6.85 11.93
C ASN A 724 -2.91 -5.45 12.27
N ARG A 725 -3.39 -4.39 11.60
CA ARG A 725 -2.98 -2.99 11.86
C ARG A 725 -3.07 -2.61 13.34
N LEU A 726 -4.18 -2.94 14.01
CA LEU A 726 -4.35 -2.62 15.43
C LEU A 726 -3.28 -3.32 16.28
N GLN A 727 -3.03 -4.61 16.03
CA GLN A 727 -2.02 -5.39 16.75
C GLN A 727 -0.62 -4.80 16.56
N ALA A 728 -0.25 -4.50 15.32
CA ALA A 728 1.04 -3.90 14.98
C ALA A 728 1.24 -2.54 15.67
N TYR A 729 0.18 -1.74 15.78
CA TYR A 729 0.23 -0.49 16.52
C TYR A 729 0.43 -0.73 18.01
N CYS A 730 -0.39 -1.61 18.61
CA CYS A 730 -0.34 -1.89 20.03
C CYS A 730 1.07 -2.34 20.42
N LYS A 731 1.72 -3.19 19.60
CA LYS A 731 3.12 -3.57 19.75
C LYS A 731 4.05 -2.35 19.80
N GLN A 732 4.03 -1.52 18.76
CA GLN A 732 4.92 -0.36 18.66
C GLN A 732 4.71 0.62 19.83
N ASN A 733 3.46 0.87 20.20
CA ASN A 733 3.13 1.78 21.28
C ASN A 733 3.68 1.27 22.63
N LEU A 734 3.61 -0.04 22.85
CA LEU A 734 4.20 -0.71 24.01
C LEU A 734 5.74 -0.71 23.98
N GLU A 735 6.38 -0.74 22.80
CA GLU A 735 7.85 -0.71 22.70
C GLU A 735 8.42 0.70 22.89
N MET A 736 7.76 1.71 22.32
CA MET A 736 8.34 3.06 22.19
C MET A 736 7.87 4.04 23.27
N ASN A 737 6.70 3.82 23.87
CA ASN A 737 6.04 4.81 24.73
C ASN A 737 5.88 4.36 26.19
N VAL A 738 6.58 3.31 26.62
CA VAL A 738 6.69 2.96 28.05
C VAL A 738 7.69 3.92 28.72
N THR A 739 7.18 4.70 29.67
CA THR A 739 7.94 5.74 30.38
C THR A 739 7.73 5.63 31.89
N VAL A 740 8.55 6.36 32.65
CA VAL A 740 8.38 6.47 34.11
C VAL A 740 6.97 6.91 34.51
N GLN A 741 6.31 7.74 33.70
CA GLN A 741 5.02 8.34 34.06
C GLN A 741 3.86 7.34 33.97
N ASN A 742 3.91 6.39 33.02
CA ASN A 742 2.83 5.43 32.75
C ASN A 742 3.18 3.98 33.15
N VAL A 743 4.43 3.67 33.51
CA VAL A 743 4.88 2.30 33.83
C VAL A 743 4.04 1.58 34.89
N LEU A 744 3.49 2.30 35.87
CA LEU A 744 2.66 1.69 36.93
C LEU A 744 1.29 1.23 36.40
N GLN A 745 0.68 1.99 35.49
CA GLN A 745 -0.60 1.64 34.86
C GLN A 745 -0.41 0.46 33.90
N ILE A 746 0.72 0.46 33.17
CA ILE A 746 1.09 -0.64 32.25
C ILE A 746 1.38 -1.91 33.06
N LEU A 747 2.02 -1.82 34.23
CA LEU A 747 2.24 -2.95 35.13
C LEU A 747 0.91 -3.58 35.57
N GLU A 748 -0.05 -2.77 35.99
CA GLU A 748 -1.39 -3.25 36.38
C GLU A 748 -2.12 -3.90 35.19
N ALA A 749 -2.06 -3.28 34.02
CA ALA A 749 -2.62 -3.85 32.80
C ALA A 749 -1.94 -5.18 32.44
N ALA A 750 -0.61 -5.29 32.56
CA ALA A 750 0.15 -6.49 32.24
C ALA A 750 -0.19 -7.65 33.16
N ASP A 751 -0.46 -7.37 34.43
CA ASP A 751 -0.94 -8.37 35.37
C ASP A 751 -2.36 -8.83 35.02
N LYS A 752 -3.28 -7.91 34.71
CA LYS A 752 -4.64 -8.26 34.29
C LYS A 752 -4.69 -9.05 32.99
N THR A 753 -3.83 -8.73 32.03
CA THR A 753 -3.75 -9.45 30.75
C THR A 753 -2.82 -10.67 30.79
N GLN A 754 -2.20 -10.96 31.94
CA GLN A 754 -1.22 -12.04 32.11
C GLN A 754 -0.03 -11.96 31.13
N ALA A 755 0.34 -10.74 30.74
CA ALA A 755 1.48 -10.43 29.88
C ALA A 755 2.80 -10.44 30.67
N LEU A 756 3.31 -11.63 30.98
CA LEU A 756 4.47 -11.84 31.86
C LEU A 756 5.73 -11.08 31.40
N ASP A 757 6.02 -11.05 30.10
CA ASP A 757 7.20 -10.37 29.56
C ASP A 757 7.12 -8.85 29.75
N MET A 758 5.95 -8.26 29.49
CA MET A 758 5.71 -6.84 29.73
C MET A 758 5.75 -6.53 31.24
N LYS A 759 5.19 -7.40 32.08
CA LYS A 759 5.27 -7.26 33.54
C LYS A 759 6.72 -7.22 34.01
N ARG A 760 7.58 -8.13 33.54
CA ARG A 760 9.03 -8.13 33.83
C ARG A 760 9.72 -6.86 33.33
N HIS A 761 9.40 -6.40 32.12
CA HIS A 761 9.97 -5.18 31.55
C HIS A 761 9.58 -3.92 32.37
N CYS A 762 8.32 -3.81 32.78
CA CYS A 762 7.86 -2.73 33.66
C CYS A 762 8.58 -2.76 35.01
N LEU A 763 8.70 -3.94 35.65
CA LEU A 763 9.42 -4.10 36.91
C LEU A 763 10.89 -3.67 36.78
N HIS A 764 11.56 -4.04 35.68
CA HIS A 764 12.94 -3.62 35.41
C HIS A 764 13.06 -2.08 35.32
N ILE A 765 12.18 -1.40 34.58
CA ILE A 765 12.17 0.07 34.50
C ILE A 765 11.91 0.70 35.88
N ILE A 766 10.94 0.15 36.63
CA ILE A 766 10.59 0.63 37.97
C ILE A 766 11.78 0.54 38.91
N VAL A 767 12.48 -0.59 38.93
CA VAL A 767 13.67 -0.81 39.77
C VAL A 767 14.77 0.19 39.42
N HIS A 768 15.09 0.36 38.12
CA HIS A 768 16.13 1.27 37.67
C HIS A 768 15.81 2.75 37.95
N GLN A 769 14.54 3.14 37.95
CA GLN A 769 14.10 4.52 38.15
C GLN A 769 13.20 4.70 39.39
N PHE A 770 13.38 3.86 40.41
CA PHE A 770 12.46 3.77 41.55
C PHE A 770 12.30 5.09 42.31
N THR A 771 13.37 5.88 42.40
CA THR A 771 13.35 7.21 43.05
C THR A 771 12.36 8.19 42.40
N LYS A 772 12.08 8.04 41.11
CA LYS A 772 11.08 8.83 40.38
C LYS A 772 9.71 8.19 40.49
N VAL A 773 9.62 6.86 40.31
CA VAL A 773 8.36 6.11 40.34
C VAL A 773 7.70 6.15 41.72
N SER A 774 8.47 6.03 42.81
CA SER A 774 7.96 6.07 44.20
C SER A 774 7.26 7.38 44.58
N LYS A 775 7.52 8.47 43.84
CA LYS A 775 6.87 9.77 44.04
C LYS A 775 5.54 9.89 43.29
N LEU A 776 5.20 8.93 42.43
CA LEU A 776 3.94 8.95 41.70
C LEU A 776 2.77 8.64 42.64
N PRO A 777 1.67 9.38 42.55
CA PRO A 777 0.50 9.16 43.41
C PRO A 777 -0.16 7.80 43.16
N THR A 778 -0.04 7.28 41.93
CA THR A 778 -0.60 6.00 41.48
C THR A 778 0.06 4.77 42.10
N LEU A 779 1.26 4.90 42.70
CA LEU A 779 1.88 3.77 43.40
C LEU A 779 1.02 3.29 44.57
N ARG A 780 0.35 4.24 45.26
CA ARG A 780 -0.48 3.93 46.44
C ARG A 780 -1.78 3.23 46.10
N SER A 781 -2.22 3.28 44.84
CA SER A 781 -3.46 2.66 44.36
C SER A 781 -3.26 1.26 43.80
N LEU A 782 -2.02 0.74 43.76
CA LEU A 782 -1.76 -0.62 43.28
C LEU A 782 -2.29 -1.68 44.25
N SER A 783 -2.59 -2.86 43.69
CA SER A 783 -2.96 -4.02 44.48
C SER A 783 -1.80 -4.45 45.40
N GLN A 784 -2.13 -5.06 46.53
CA GLN A 784 -1.14 -5.58 47.47
C GLN A 784 -0.15 -6.54 46.79
N GLN A 785 -0.65 -7.38 45.88
CA GLN A 785 0.18 -8.33 45.14
C GLN A 785 1.22 -7.62 44.26
N LEU A 786 0.82 -6.59 43.52
CA LEU A 786 1.75 -5.84 42.66
C LEU A 786 2.78 -5.05 43.46
N LEU A 787 2.42 -4.55 44.64
CA LEU A 787 3.38 -3.92 45.56
C LEU A 787 4.43 -4.91 46.06
N LEU A 788 4.02 -6.14 46.37
CA LEU A 788 4.95 -7.22 46.74
C LEU A 788 5.90 -7.55 45.57
N ASP A 789 5.37 -7.71 44.36
CA ASP A 789 6.19 -7.99 43.17
C ASP A 789 7.25 -6.89 42.91
N ILE A 790 6.91 -5.62 43.16
CA ILE A 790 7.86 -4.50 43.07
C ILE A 790 8.93 -4.61 44.16
N ILE A 791 8.56 -4.91 45.40
CA ILE A 791 9.49 -5.04 46.52
C ILE A 791 10.45 -6.21 46.29
N ASP A 792 9.95 -7.36 45.85
CA ASP A 792 10.76 -8.53 45.54
C ASP A 792 11.76 -8.24 44.41
N SER A 793 11.33 -7.52 43.38
CA SER A 793 12.20 -7.11 42.26
C SER A 793 13.26 -6.08 42.69
N LEU A 794 12.95 -5.19 43.64
CA LEU A 794 13.92 -4.26 44.21
C LEU A 794 14.96 -5.01 45.05
N ALA A 795 14.51 -5.98 45.85
CA ALA A 795 15.39 -6.78 46.71
C ALA A 795 16.40 -7.57 45.87
N SER A 796 15.96 -8.22 44.78
CA SER A 796 16.85 -8.95 43.87
C SER A 796 17.87 -8.05 43.18
N HIS A 797 17.48 -6.84 42.78
CA HIS A 797 18.42 -5.91 42.14
C HIS A 797 19.47 -5.35 43.10
N ILE A 798 19.11 -5.14 44.37
CA ILE A 798 20.06 -4.72 45.40
C ILE A 798 21.07 -5.83 45.68
N SER A 799 20.63 -7.09 45.76
CA SER A 799 21.57 -8.22 45.92
C SER A 799 22.53 -8.34 44.75
N ASP A 800 22.07 -8.14 43.52
CA ASP A 800 22.92 -8.21 42.33
C ASP A 800 23.97 -7.09 42.27
N LYS A 801 23.60 -5.85 42.65
CA LYS A 801 24.54 -4.73 42.76
C LYS A 801 25.58 -4.95 43.85
N GLN A 802 25.17 -5.44 45.02
CA GLN A 802 26.09 -5.75 46.12
C GLN A 802 27.07 -6.87 45.73
N CYS A 803 26.61 -7.90 45.00
CA CYS A 803 27.48 -8.93 44.44
C CYS A 803 28.46 -8.38 43.39
N ALA A 804 28.03 -7.44 42.55
CA ALA A 804 28.90 -6.81 41.55
C ALA A 804 29.96 -5.88 42.17
N GLU A 805 29.60 -5.13 43.22
CA GLU A 805 30.53 -4.29 43.98
C GLU A 805 31.54 -5.14 44.77
N LEU A 806 31.10 -6.26 45.37
CA LEU A 806 31.98 -7.22 46.04
C LEU A 806 32.91 -7.98 45.08
N GLY A 807 32.52 -8.16 43.82
CA GLY A 807 33.35 -8.80 42.78
C GLY A 807 34.34 -7.86 42.10
N ALA A 808 34.22 -6.54 42.29
CA ALA A 808 35.19 -5.55 41.79
C ALA A 808 36.33 -5.27 42.79
N ASP A 809 36.14 -5.66 44.06
CA ASP A 809 37.12 -5.54 45.14
C ASP A 809 37.86 -6.88 45.44
N ILE A 810 37.71 -7.90 44.58
CA ILE A 810 38.49 -9.14 44.54
C ILE A 810 39.27 -9.17 43.23
#